data_AF-A0ABD1H6F9-F1
#
_entry.id   AF-A0ABD1H6F9-F1
#
_cell.length_a   1.000
_cell.length_b   1.000
_cell.length_c   1.000
_cell.angle_alpha   90.00
_cell.angle_beta   90.00
_cell.angle_gamma   90.00
#
_symmetry.space_group_name_H-M   'P 1'
#
loop_
_entity.id
_entity.type
_entity.pdbx_description
1 polymer ?
#
loop_
_entity_poly.entity_id
_entity_poly.type
_entity_poly.pdbx_seq_one_letter_code
_entity_poly.pdbx_strand_id
1 'polypeptide(L)'
;MDGDGDAIEESSVRLLGISGSGGGGGGESWRWVDGSEVDSESPPWSLAGDGEGREGYGTVRRRLVKKPRRVDSFDVEAMEIAGAHGHHHKDDSLWRTLALAFQTLGVVYGDMGTSPLYVFSDVFSKVPITSDVDVLGTLSLVIYTIALIPLAKYVFVVLKANDSGEGGTFALYSLICRYANVNLLPNRQPADERISSFKLKLPTPELERALTIKEALERKAFLKKFLLLLVLMGTSMIIGDGILTPAISVMSAVSGLKGRIAGFGTDALVVTSIIILVGLFSIQRFGTSKVGLTFAPALALWFFSLGAIGLYNMLKYDVTVIKAVNPAYIYLFFKKNSSEAWSALGGCVLCITGAEAMFADLGHFSVPSIQIAFTVVVFPCLLLAYMGQAAYLMKNPHDTSRIFYDSVPESLFWPVFVIATVAAIIASQAMISASFSCVKQAMSLGCFPRLKIIHTSRKLMGQIYIPVINYFLMVMCIIVVAVFRSTTEIANAYGIAEVGVMIVSTALVTLVMLLIWQTNLFVALCFPLVFGAIELIYLSAVLSKLLEGGWLPLVFASFFLCVMYTWNYGSVLKYQSEVQGKISMDLMLDLGSSLGTLRTPGIGLVYNELVQGIPSVFGQFLLDLPAIHSTIIFVCIKNVPVPVVPQEERFLFRRVCPKDYHMFRCIARYGYKDIRKEDHRAFEQLLLESLEKFLRKEAQEVALESSIGEHDLDSISMWSRDDEVPDLDEIRVPLMREAPQTSTSRASDAGEDLPASVMCADEDPSLEYELAALREASESGFTYLLGHGDVRARKKSVFLKKLVVNYFYAFLRNNCRGGVATMKVPHMNILQVGMTYMV
;
A
#
# COMPACT_ATOMS: atom_id res chain seq x y z
N MET A 1 27.17 -59.86 -8.61
CA MET A 1 27.83 -59.07 -7.55
C MET A 1 27.14 -57.72 -7.36
N ASP A 2 26.07 -57.59 -6.58
CA ASP A 2 24.95 -58.51 -6.27
C ASP A 2 23.88 -57.71 -5.51
N GLY A 3 22.60 -57.94 -5.84
CA GLY A 3 21.44 -57.46 -5.08
C GLY A 3 21.21 -55.93 -5.07
N ASP A 4 20.00 -55.47 -4.74
CA ASP A 4 18.72 -56.15 -4.92
C ASP A 4 17.60 -55.12 -5.14
N GLY A 5 16.44 -55.56 -5.63
CA GLY A 5 15.30 -54.69 -5.93
C GLY A 5 14.07 -55.04 -5.10
N ASP A 6 13.69 -54.18 -4.16
CA ASP A 6 12.43 -54.30 -3.42
C ASP A 6 11.41 -53.25 -3.87
N ALA A 7 10.18 -53.72 -4.13
CA ALA A 7 9.01 -52.90 -4.35
C ALA A 7 8.09 -52.99 -3.13
N ILE A 8 7.45 -51.88 -2.76
CA ILE A 8 6.44 -51.85 -1.69
C ILE A 8 5.12 -51.37 -2.29
N GLU A 9 4.06 -52.10 -1.98
CA GLU A 9 2.74 -51.99 -2.61
C GLU A 9 1.90 -50.83 -2.01
N GLU A 10 1.16 -50.11 -2.86
CA GLU A 10 0.08 -49.21 -2.40
C GLU A 10 -1.23 -50.02 -2.28
N SER A 11 -1.62 -50.35 -1.05
CA SER A 11 -2.84 -51.11 -0.75
C SER A 11 -4.12 -50.30 -0.96
N SER A 12 -4.76 -50.45 -2.12
CA SER A 12 -6.04 -49.79 -2.43
C SER A 12 -7.25 -50.62 -1.98
N VAL A 13 -7.84 -50.26 -0.83
CA VAL A 13 -9.07 -50.89 -0.34
C VAL A 13 -10.27 -50.43 -1.18
N ARG A 14 -10.88 -51.36 -1.92
CA ARG A 14 -12.16 -51.14 -2.59
C ARG A 14 -13.31 -51.33 -1.63
N LEU A 15 -14.28 -50.42 -1.64
CA LEU A 15 -15.64 -50.70 -1.14
C LEU A 15 -16.61 -50.91 -2.30
N LEU A 16 -17.39 -51.97 -2.15
CA LEU A 16 -18.35 -52.61 -3.04
C LEU A 16 -19.16 -51.67 -3.97
N GLY A 17 -19.29 -52.07 -5.24
CA GLY A 17 -20.31 -51.55 -6.15
C GLY A 17 -21.52 -52.49 -6.26
N ILE A 18 -22.63 -51.99 -6.80
CA ILE A 18 -23.81 -52.78 -7.19
C ILE A 18 -23.93 -52.76 -8.73
N SER A 19 -24.33 -53.89 -9.31
CA SER A 19 -24.25 -54.18 -10.74
C SER A 19 -25.46 -53.69 -11.55
N GLY A 20 -25.21 -53.10 -12.73
CA GLY A 20 -26.18 -52.93 -13.81
C GLY A 20 -25.52 -53.28 -15.16
N SER A 21 -26.15 -54.14 -15.97
CA SER A 21 -25.58 -54.70 -17.20
C SER A 21 -26.14 -54.04 -18.46
N GLY A 22 -25.29 -53.76 -19.45
CA GLY A 22 -25.67 -53.27 -20.78
C GLY A 22 -24.45 -52.88 -21.62
N GLY A 23 -23.96 -53.80 -22.48
CA GLY A 23 -22.71 -53.59 -23.25
C GLY A 23 -22.90 -52.93 -24.62
N GLY A 24 -21.79 -52.64 -25.32
CA GLY A 24 -21.86 -52.23 -26.74
C GLY A 24 -20.69 -51.40 -27.30
N GLY A 25 -19.54 -52.04 -27.51
CA GLY A 25 -18.57 -51.80 -28.61
C GLY A 25 -18.18 -50.40 -29.12
N GLY A 26 -16.87 -50.10 -29.06
CA GLY A 26 -16.10 -49.69 -30.25
C GLY A 26 -15.59 -48.25 -30.36
N GLY A 27 -14.40 -48.10 -30.96
CA GLY A 27 -13.95 -46.88 -31.65
C GLY A 27 -13.05 -45.93 -30.86
N GLU A 28 -11.73 -46.00 -31.07
CA GLU A 28 -10.83 -44.89 -30.74
C GLU A 28 -10.98 -43.75 -31.76
N SER A 29 -11.09 -42.50 -31.30
CA SER A 29 -10.77 -41.32 -32.12
C SER A 29 -10.42 -40.11 -31.25
N TRP A 30 -9.44 -39.32 -31.68
CA TRP A 30 -8.92 -38.19 -30.91
C TRP A 30 -9.65 -36.89 -31.25
N ARG A 31 -10.04 -36.12 -30.22
CA ARG A 31 -10.00 -34.65 -30.29
C ARG A 31 -9.98 -33.97 -28.92
N TRP A 32 -9.16 -32.92 -28.82
CA TRP A 32 -9.16 -31.99 -27.70
C TRP A 32 -10.32 -31.00 -27.86
N VAL A 33 -11.00 -30.65 -26.77
CA VAL A 33 -11.97 -29.56 -26.69
C VAL A 33 -11.67 -28.74 -25.43
N ASP A 34 -11.81 -27.42 -25.53
CA ASP A 34 -11.51 -26.47 -24.45
C ASP A 34 -12.67 -26.39 -23.44
N GLY A 35 -12.33 -26.13 -22.17
CA GLY A 35 -13.26 -26.29 -21.03
C GLY A 35 -13.77 -24.97 -20.47
N SER A 36 -14.67 -24.30 -21.20
CA SER A 36 -15.27 -23.03 -20.77
C SER A 36 -16.78 -23.17 -20.49
N GLU A 37 -17.19 -22.83 -19.27
CA GLU A 37 -18.59 -22.69 -18.82
C GLU A 37 -19.34 -24.07 -18.79
N VAL A 38 -20.46 -24.28 -18.08
CA VAL A 38 -21.65 -23.45 -17.85
C VAL A 38 -22.19 -23.61 -16.42
N ASP A 39 -22.76 -22.53 -15.86
CA ASP A 39 -23.53 -22.55 -14.59
C ASP A 39 -24.84 -23.36 -14.75
N SER A 40 -25.13 -24.26 -13.80
CA SER A 40 -26.28 -25.16 -13.88
C SER A 40 -27.59 -24.52 -13.36
N GLU A 41 -28.43 -23.99 -14.25
CA GLU A 41 -29.85 -23.76 -13.98
C GLU A 41 -30.69 -25.02 -14.33
N SER A 42 -31.66 -25.34 -13.46
CA SER A 42 -32.55 -26.51 -13.60
C SER A 42 -33.76 -26.26 -14.51
N PRO A 43 -34.33 -27.29 -15.18
CA PRO A 43 -35.22 -27.10 -16.33
C PRO A 43 -36.70 -26.83 -15.99
N PRO A 44 -37.49 -26.27 -16.94
CA PRO A 44 -38.91 -25.98 -16.77
C PRO A 44 -39.87 -27.04 -17.36
N TRP A 45 -41.06 -27.12 -16.75
CA TRP A 45 -42.30 -27.75 -17.26
C TRP A 45 -43.44 -26.71 -17.04
N SER A 46 -44.56 -26.64 -17.77
CA SER A 46 -45.10 -27.36 -18.96
C SER A 46 -46.17 -26.48 -19.67
N LEU A 47 -46.75 -26.92 -20.80
CA LEU A 47 -47.61 -26.10 -21.67
C LEU A 47 -49.07 -25.90 -21.22
N ALA A 48 -49.57 -24.67 -21.41
CA ALA A 48 -50.93 -24.25 -21.84
C ALA A 48 -50.93 -22.70 -22.01
N GLY A 49 -51.76 -22.03 -22.83
CA GLY A 49 -52.71 -22.46 -23.86
C GLY A 49 -53.62 -21.28 -24.27
N ASP A 50 -53.69 -20.98 -25.57
CA ASP A 50 -54.63 -20.06 -26.29
C ASP A 50 -54.69 -18.55 -25.94
N GLY A 51 -55.16 -17.75 -26.93
CA GLY A 51 -55.64 -16.35 -26.74
C GLY A 51 -55.03 -15.29 -27.69
N GLU A 52 -55.78 -14.86 -28.72
CA GLU A 52 -55.41 -13.71 -29.57
C GLU A 52 -55.73 -12.35 -28.91
N GLY A 53 -54.95 -11.30 -29.21
CA GLY A 53 -55.20 -9.94 -28.73
C GLY A 53 -54.37 -8.86 -29.44
N ARG A 54 -54.97 -7.70 -29.70
CA ARG A 54 -54.41 -6.58 -30.48
C ARG A 54 -53.64 -5.54 -29.65
N GLU A 55 -52.68 -4.90 -30.32
CA GLU A 55 -52.27 -3.47 -30.23
C GLU A 55 -52.18 -2.77 -28.84
N GLY A 56 -50.98 -2.31 -28.47
CA GLY A 56 -50.80 -1.37 -27.35
C GLY A 56 -49.35 -0.89 -27.17
N TYR A 57 -49.15 0.42 -26.95
CA TYR A 57 -47.84 1.01 -26.63
C TYR A 57 -47.44 0.72 -25.18
N GLY A 58 -46.17 0.38 -24.92
CA GLY A 58 -45.67 0.26 -23.54
C GLY A 58 -44.29 -0.38 -23.37
N THR A 59 -43.20 0.37 -23.59
CA THR A 59 -41.82 -0.08 -23.32
C THR A 59 -41.51 -0.11 -21.81
N VAL A 60 -42.11 -1.06 -21.08
CA VAL A 60 -41.84 -1.29 -19.65
C VAL A 60 -40.40 -1.77 -19.47
N ARG A 61 -39.52 -0.83 -19.09
CA ARG A 61 -38.10 -1.05 -18.84
C ARG A 61 -37.90 -2.00 -17.65
N ARG A 62 -37.73 -3.30 -17.92
CA ARG A 62 -37.48 -4.35 -16.90
C ARG A 62 -36.42 -3.88 -15.90
N ARG A 63 -36.83 -3.66 -14.64
CA ARG A 63 -35.88 -3.48 -13.54
C ARG A 63 -35.21 -4.83 -13.28
N LEU A 64 -33.90 -4.90 -13.47
CA LEU A 64 -33.09 -6.00 -12.96
C LEU A 64 -33.05 -5.92 -11.43
N VAL A 65 -34.07 -6.47 -10.77
CA VAL A 65 -34.08 -6.71 -9.32
C VAL A 65 -33.11 -7.83 -9.03
N LYS A 66 -31.82 -7.47 -9.00
CA LYS A 66 -30.73 -8.34 -8.59
C LYS A 66 -31.00 -8.72 -7.13
N LYS A 67 -31.32 -10.00 -6.85
CA LYS A 67 -31.55 -10.48 -5.48
C LYS A 67 -30.41 -9.97 -4.57
N PRO A 68 -30.70 -9.39 -3.40
CA PRO A 68 -29.66 -8.94 -2.49
C PRO A 68 -28.86 -10.17 -2.04
N ARG A 69 -27.63 -10.29 -2.55
CA ARG A 69 -26.65 -11.25 -2.08
C ARG A 69 -26.40 -10.92 -0.61
N ARG A 70 -26.69 -11.83 0.33
CA ARG A 70 -26.37 -11.63 1.75
C ARG A 70 -24.86 -11.39 1.86
N VAL A 71 -24.48 -10.13 2.09
CA VAL A 71 -23.12 -9.75 2.45
C VAL A 71 -23.02 -9.91 3.96
N ASP A 72 -22.02 -10.65 4.43
CA ASP A 72 -21.78 -10.83 5.86
C ASP A 72 -21.38 -9.47 6.47
N SER A 73 -22.27 -8.89 7.28
CA SER A 73 -22.06 -7.58 7.90
C SER A 73 -20.85 -7.54 8.84
N PHE A 74 -20.34 -8.71 9.26
CA PHE A 74 -19.22 -8.81 10.18
C PHE A 74 -17.94 -8.17 9.63
N ASP A 75 -17.70 -8.26 8.32
CA ASP A 75 -16.49 -7.69 7.72
C ASP A 75 -16.54 -6.15 7.63
N VAL A 76 -17.74 -5.59 7.59
CA VAL A 76 -18.01 -4.15 7.61
C VAL A 76 -17.77 -3.63 9.02
N GLU A 77 -18.47 -4.22 9.98
CA GLU A 77 -18.33 -3.99 11.42
C GLU A 77 -16.86 -4.13 11.84
N ALA A 78 -16.16 -5.17 11.39
CA ALA A 78 -14.74 -5.39 11.70
C ALA A 78 -13.76 -4.34 11.15
N MET A 79 -14.21 -3.40 10.30
CA MET A 79 -13.41 -2.26 9.85
C MET A 79 -13.89 -0.91 10.40
N GLU A 80 -15.09 -0.83 10.98
CA GLU A 80 -15.60 0.39 11.61
C GLU A 80 -15.20 0.43 13.09
N ILE A 81 -14.30 1.36 13.42
CA ILE A 81 -14.02 1.80 14.79
C ILE A 81 -15.12 2.81 15.18
N ALA A 82 -15.68 2.66 16.38
CA ALA A 82 -16.64 3.61 16.92
C ALA A 82 -15.99 5.01 17.03
N GLY A 83 -16.69 6.04 16.53
CA GLY A 83 -16.09 7.26 15.98
C GLY A 83 -15.10 8.04 16.85
N ALA A 84 -13.84 7.60 16.88
CA ALA A 84 -12.75 8.28 17.57
C ALA A 84 -12.38 9.61 16.87
N HIS A 85 -12.93 10.71 17.42
CA HIS A 85 -12.59 12.11 17.13
C HIS A 85 -13.08 12.66 15.77
N GLY A 86 -14.41 12.67 15.58
CA GLY A 86 -15.07 13.42 14.49
C GLY A 86 -15.22 14.95 14.73
N HIS A 87 -14.66 15.52 15.80
CA HIS A 87 -14.79 16.93 16.19
C HIS A 87 -13.42 17.57 16.51
N HIS A 88 -13.31 18.89 16.28
CA HIS A 88 -12.08 19.70 16.08
C HIS A 88 -11.41 19.53 14.71
N HIS A 89 -10.95 20.56 14.00
CA HIS A 89 -10.94 22.02 14.22
C HIS A 89 -11.04 22.69 12.81
N LYS A 90 -11.85 23.74 12.61
CA LYS A 90 -11.88 24.45 11.30
C LYS A 90 -10.87 25.60 11.20
N ASP A 91 -10.77 26.40 12.25
CA ASP A 91 -10.11 27.72 12.18
C ASP A 91 -8.60 27.68 12.50
N ASP A 92 -8.13 26.56 13.04
CA ASP A 92 -6.72 26.28 13.37
C ASP A 92 -5.86 25.87 12.14
N SER A 93 -6.48 25.83 10.96
CA SER A 93 -5.99 25.11 9.78
C SER A 93 -4.79 25.77 9.07
N LEU A 94 -4.75 27.10 8.98
CA LEU A 94 -3.71 27.80 8.23
C LEU A 94 -2.33 27.71 8.89
N TRP A 95 -2.22 28.01 10.19
CA TRP A 95 -0.95 27.91 10.92
C TRP A 95 -0.41 26.46 10.97
N ARG A 96 -1.31 25.47 11.13
CA ARG A 96 -0.93 24.05 11.05
C ARG A 96 -0.43 23.68 9.64
N THR A 97 -1.06 24.20 8.58
CA THR A 97 -0.63 23.97 7.18
C THR A 97 0.70 24.64 6.89
N LEU A 98 0.95 25.85 7.40
CA LEU A 98 2.26 26.53 7.26
C LEU A 98 3.37 25.82 8.06
N ALA A 99 3.08 25.32 9.26
CA ALA A 99 4.03 24.51 10.03
C ALA A 99 4.36 23.19 9.33
N LEU A 100 3.38 22.54 8.70
CA LEU A 100 3.60 21.36 7.86
C LEU A 100 4.36 21.70 6.57
N ALA A 101 4.12 22.85 5.94
CA ALA A 101 4.86 23.34 4.78
C ALA A 101 6.32 23.70 5.11
N PHE A 102 6.62 24.09 6.35
CA PHE A 102 8.00 24.20 6.81
C PHE A 102 8.61 22.80 7.02
N GLN A 103 7.85 21.84 7.56
CA GLN A 103 8.34 20.47 7.78
C GLN A 103 8.60 19.68 6.49
N THR A 104 7.86 19.93 5.40
CA THR A 104 8.14 19.29 4.10
C THR A 104 9.52 19.67 3.55
N LEU A 105 10.03 20.88 3.80
CA LEU A 105 11.40 21.27 3.41
C LEU A 105 12.47 20.29 3.91
N GLY A 106 12.30 19.76 5.12
CA GLY A 106 13.25 18.84 5.77
C GLY A 106 13.09 17.35 5.44
N VAL A 107 12.10 16.98 4.62
CA VAL A 107 11.81 15.55 4.34
C VAL A 107 11.54 15.30 2.86
N VAL A 108 10.86 16.21 2.17
CA VAL A 108 10.38 16.05 0.78
C VAL A 108 11.39 16.59 -0.23
N TYR A 109 12.07 17.69 0.09
CA TYR A 109 12.82 18.48 -0.89
C TYR A 109 14.34 18.36 -0.80
N GLY A 110 14.85 17.45 0.02
CA GLY A 110 16.29 17.26 0.19
C GLY A 110 17.00 16.99 -1.15
N ASP A 111 16.54 16.00 -1.91
CA ASP A 111 17.19 15.56 -3.14
C ASP A 111 17.20 16.62 -4.25
N MET A 112 16.03 17.19 -4.58
CA MET A 112 15.94 18.29 -5.55
C MET A 112 16.70 19.54 -5.08
N GLY A 113 16.86 19.72 -3.76
CA GLY A 113 17.72 20.71 -3.15
C GLY A 113 19.21 20.47 -3.37
N THR A 114 19.65 19.23 -3.58
CA THR A 114 21.05 18.87 -3.82
C THR A 114 21.44 18.75 -5.30
N SER A 115 20.49 18.65 -6.22
CA SER A 115 20.73 18.69 -7.68
C SER A 115 21.70 19.80 -8.17
N PRO A 116 21.68 21.04 -7.62
CA PRO A 116 22.62 22.09 -8.04
C PRO A 116 24.11 21.77 -7.78
N LEU A 117 24.44 20.75 -6.99
CA LEU A 117 25.82 20.31 -6.75
C LEU A 117 26.44 19.58 -7.97
N TYR A 118 25.62 18.97 -8.84
CA TYR A 118 26.10 18.11 -9.94
C TYR A 118 25.53 18.42 -11.33
N VAL A 119 24.30 18.94 -11.46
CA VAL A 119 23.60 19.13 -12.76
C VAL A 119 24.46 19.81 -13.83
N PHE A 120 24.96 21.03 -13.58
CA PHE A 120 25.75 21.75 -14.58
C PHE A 120 27.13 21.10 -14.81
N SER A 121 27.70 20.39 -13.84
CA SER A 121 28.99 19.71 -14.05
C SER A 121 28.84 18.47 -14.95
N ASP A 122 27.72 17.74 -14.87
CA ASP A 122 27.42 16.70 -15.87
C ASP A 122 27.20 17.30 -17.26
N VAL A 123 26.37 18.34 -17.37
CA VAL A 123 26.06 18.97 -18.67
C VAL A 123 27.30 19.52 -19.36
N PHE A 124 28.11 20.33 -18.66
CA PHE A 124 29.33 20.90 -19.23
C PHE A 124 30.52 19.93 -19.26
N SER A 125 30.35 18.67 -18.82
CA SER A 125 31.27 17.58 -19.16
C SER A 125 31.03 17.03 -20.58
N LYS A 126 29.85 17.27 -21.15
CA LYS A 126 29.44 16.81 -22.50
C LYS A 126 29.45 17.94 -23.54
N VAL A 127 29.11 19.17 -23.15
CA VAL A 127 29.12 20.35 -24.03
C VAL A 127 30.18 21.35 -23.53
N PRO A 128 31.28 21.58 -24.29
CA PRO A 128 32.28 22.58 -23.90
C PRO A 128 31.74 24.00 -24.09
N ILE A 129 31.95 24.86 -23.09
CA ILE A 129 31.54 26.27 -23.14
C ILE A 129 32.42 27.00 -24.17
N THR A 130 31.82 27.38 -25.30
CA THR A 130 32.49 28.07 -26.41
C THR A 130 31.80 29.38 -26.80
N SER A 131 30.57 29.62 -26.36
CA SER A 131 29.95 30.95 -26.35
C SER A 131 28.84 31.06 -25.29
N ASP A 132 28.45 32.28 -24.94
CA ASP A 132 27.39 32.60 -23.97
C ASP A 132 26.08 31.83 -24.22
N VAL A 133 25.79 31.53 -25.50
CA VAL A 133 24.62 30.77 -25.95
C VAL A 133 24.58 29.36 -25.36
N ASP A 134 25.73 28.74 -25.08
CA ASP A 134 25.81 27.40 -24.49
C ASP A 134 25.24 27.40 -23.06
N VAL A 135 25.65 28.39 -22.27
CA VAL A 135 25.27 28.53 -20.86
C VAL A 135 23.87 29.11 -20.72
N LEU A 136 23.51 30.14 -21.51
CA LEU A 136 22.14 30.69 -21.54
C LEU A 136 21.13 29.64 -22.03
N GLY A 137 21.51 28.83 -23.02
CA GLY A 137 20.70 27.72 -23.54
C GLY A 137 20.52 26.60 -22.52
N THR A 138 21.61 26.14 -21.90
CA THR A 138 21.60 25.14 -20.82
C THR A 138 20.75 25.58 -19.63
N LEU A 139 20.91 26.83 -19.19
CA LEU A 139 20.09 27.40 -18.13
C LEU A 139 18.62 27.47 -18.52
N SER A 140 18.30 27.96 -19.74
CA SER A 140 16.93 28.02 -20.24
C SER A 140 16.26 26.64 -20.21
N LEU A 141 17.00 25.61 -20.62
CA LEU A 141 16.59 24.21 -20.56
C LEU A 141 16.23 23.82 -19.11
N VAL A 142 17.16 23.97 -18.15
CA VAL A 142 16.93 23.63 -16.73
C VAL A 142 15.76 24.40 -16.11
N ILE A 143 15.63 25.70 -16.40
CA ILE A 143 14.50 26.53 -15.95
C ILE A 143 13.16 25.89 -16.40
N TYR A 144 13.05 25.55 -17.68
CA TYR A 144 11.83 24.96 -18.21
C TYR A 144 11.59 23.52 -17.74
N THR A 145 12.63 22.71 -17.49
CA THR A 145 12.48 21.36 -16.92
C THR A 145 11.85 21.41 -15.52
N ILE A 146 12.35 22.29 -14.64
CA ILE A 146 11.82 22.46 -13.28
C ILE A 146 10.40 23.04 -13.31
N ALA A 147 10.13 23.99 -14.21
CA ALA A 147 8.82 24.62 -14.36
C ALA A 147 7.74 23.69 -14.98
N LEU A 148 8.14 22.76 -15.86
CA LEU A 148 7.19 21.84 -16.51
C LEU A 148 6.96 20.56 -15.70
N ILE A 149 8.01 19.96 -15.12
CA ILE A 149 7.90 18.64 -14.48
C ILE A 149 7.59 18.79 -12.97
N PRO A 150 8.51 19.19 -12.07
CA PRO A 150 8.18 19.45 -10.67
C PRO A 150 6.97 20.38 -10.47
N LEU A 151 6.97 21.57 -11.09
CA LEU A 151 5.92 22.57 -10.85
C LEU A 151 4.60 22.20 -11.54
N ALA A 152 4.55 22.14 -12.87
CA ALA A 152 3.30 21.97 -13.59
C ALA A 152 2.72 20.54 -13.54
N LYS A 153 3.50 19.50 -13.86
CA LYS A 153 3.05 18.10 -13.75
C LYS A 153 2.84 17.72 -12.29
N TYR A 154 3.89 17.72 -11.47
CA TYR A 154 3.82 17.07 -10.16
C TYR A 154 3.00 17.88 -9.14
N VAL A 155 3.40 19.12 -8.85
CA VAL A 155 2.81 19.92 -7.78
C VAL A 155 1.34 20.29 -8.04
N PHE A 156 0.96 20.58 -9.29
CA PHE A 156 -0.41 20.96 -9.63
C PHE A 156 -1.32 19.82 -10.11
N VAL A 157 -0.80 18.69 -10.61
CA VAL A 157 -1.61 17.54 -11.08
C VAL A 157 -1.35 16.27 -10.28
N VAL A 158 -0.14 15.71 -10.29
CA VAL A 158 0.13 14.36 -9.74
C VAL A 158 -0.16 14.26 -8.24
N LEU A 159 0.15 15.28 -7.43
CA LEU A 159 -0.13 15.26 -5.97
C LEU A 159 -1.64 15.10 -5.63
N LYS A 160 -2.55 15.44 -6.56
CA LYS A 160 -3.99 15.23 -6.37
C LYS A 160 -4.40 13.76 -6.57
N ALA A 161 -3.55 12.93 -7.17
CA ALA A 161 -3.78 11.52 -7.42
C ALA A 161 -3.15 10.68 -6.28
N ASN A 162 -3.83 10.67 -5.12
CA ASN A 162 -3.38 9.95 -3.92
C ASN A 162 -4.48 9.00 -3.42
N ASP A 163 -4.08 7.93 -2.72
CA ASP A 163 -5.01 7.03 -2.02
C ASP A 163 -4.99 7.35 -0.53
N SER A 164 -6.08 7.98 -0.06
CA SER A 164 -6.29 8.24 1.37
C SER A 164 -5.15 9.07 2.03
N GLY A 165 -4.40 9.84 1.22
CA GLY A 165 -3.21 10.60 1.62
C GLY A 165 -1.85 9.95 1.29
N GLU A 166 -1.78 8.66 0.94
CA GLU A 166 -0.55 8.05 0.43
C GLU A 166 -0.39 8.29 -1.09
N GLY A 167 0.85 8.54 -1.53
CA GLY A 167 1.20 8.74 -2.93
C GLY A 167 2.18 7.68 -3.44
N GLY A 168 2.72 7.92 -4.64
CA GLY A 168 3.58 6.97 -5.36
C GLY A 168 2.82 5.93 -6.18
N THR A 169 3.57 5.22 -7.01
CA THR A 169 3.09 4.23 -8.00
C THR A 169 2.23 3.10 -7.41
N PHE A 170 2.54 2.60 -6.20
CA PHE A 170 1.70 1.59 -5.52
C PHE A 170 0.41 2.18 -4.94
N ALA A 171 0.39 3.42 -4.45
CA ALA A 171 -0.84 4.06 -3.99
C ALA A 171 -1.80 4.30 -5.16
N LEU A 172 -1.30 4.71 -6.33
CA LEU A 172 -2.09 4.75 -7.57
C LEU A 172 -2.68 3.37 -7.92
N TYR A 173 -1.89 2.29 -7.80
CA TYR A 173 -2.39 0.94 -8.06
C TYR A 173 -3.45 0.48 -7.05
N SER A 174 -3.26 0.78 -5.76
CA SER A 174 -4.26 0.57 -4.69
C SER A 174 -5.59 1.24 -5.06
N LEU A 175 -5.53 2.53 -5.39
CA LEU A 175 -6.68 3.33 -5.80
C LEU A 175 -7.38 2.74 -7.04
N ILE A 176 -6.63 2.33 -8.06
CA ILE A 176 -7.20 1.68 -9.27
C ILE A 176 -7.86 0.34 -8.92
N CYS A 177 -7.22 -0.48 -8.07
CA CYS A 177 -7.75 -1.76 -7.59
C CYS A 177 -8.98 -1.62 -6.67
N ARG A 178 -9.18 -0.45 -6.08
CA ARG A 178 -10.35 -0.09 -5.27
C ARG A 178 -11.56 0.24 -6.14
N TYR A 179 -11.34 1.01 -7.21
CA TYR A 179 -12.40 1.44 -8.14
C TYR A 179 -12.76 0.39 -9.19
N ALA A 180 -11.81 -0.47 -9.58
CA ALA A 180 -12.00 -1.57 -10.52
C ALA A 180 -11.39 -2.87 -9.96
N ASN A 181 -12.01 -4.01 -10.23
CA ASN A 181 -11.63 -5.34 -9.74
C ASN A 181 -10.40 -5.89 -10.49
N VAL A 182 -9.26 -5.22 -10.33
CA VAL A 182 -8.00 -5.44 -11.10
C VAL A 182 -6.94 -6.17 -10.30
N ASN A 183 -7.02 -6.15 -8.96
CA ASN A 183 -6.08 -6.86 -8.10
C ASN A 183 -6.12 -8.37 -8.39
N LEU A 184 -4.94 -9.00 -8.46
CA LEU A 184 -4.80 -10.44 -8.68
C LEU A 184 -4.98 -11.24 -7.38
N LEU A 185 -4.84 -10.58 -6.22
CA LEU A 185 -5.27 -11.07 -4.91
C LEU A 185 -6.59 -10.37 -4.52
N PRO A 186 -7.69 -11.10 -4.27
CA PRO A 186 -8.97 -10.55 -3.80
C PRO A 186 -8.94 -9.99 -2.36
N ASN A 187 -8.13 -8.96 -2.11
CA ASN A 187 -8.11 -8.22 -0.84
C ASN A 187 -9.13 -7.08 -0.85
N ARG A 188 -10.41 -7.39 -1.10
CA ARG A 188 -11.50 -6.41 -0.98
C ARG A 188 -11.81 -6.19 0.50
N GLN A 189 -11.64 -4.96 0.96
CA GLN A 189 -12.28 -4.51 2.19
C GLN A 189 -13.72 -4.11 1.84
N PRO A 190 -14.75 -4.41 2.65
CA PRO A 190 -16.11 -4.01 2.29
C PRO A 190 -16.33 -2.48 2.42
N ALA A 191 -15.42 -1.76 3.07
CA ALA A 191 -15.30 -0.31 2.96
C ALA A 191 -15.04 0.14 1.50
N ASP A 192 -14.32 -0.66 0.72
CA ASP A 192 -14.12 -0.43 -0.72
C ASP A 192 -15.40 -0.70 -1.50
N GLU A 193 -16.21 -1.67 -1.05
CA GLU A 193 -17.49 -1.96 -1.68
C GLU A 193 -18.45 -0.76 -1.55
N ARG A 194 -18.44 -0.04 -0.41
CA ARG A 194 -19.16 1.25 -0.22
C ARG A 194 -18.68 2.40 -1.13
N ILE A 195 -17.45 2.35 -1.66
CA ILE A 195 -16.96 3.32 -2.65
C ILE A 195 -17.28 2.84 -4.07
N SER A 196 -17.17 1.53 -4.33
CA SER A 196 -17.48 0.91 -5.62
C SER A 196 -18.99 0.87 -5.92
N SER A 197 -19.84 0.88 -4.87
CA SER A 197 -21.26 1.15 -4.95
C SER A 197 -21.45 2.63 -5.26
N PHE A 198 -21.33 2.97 -6.54
CA PHE A 198 -21.63 4.29 -7.05
C PHE A 198 -22.97 4.77 -6.48
N LYS A 199 -22.95 5.77 -5.57
CA LYS A 199 -24.12 6.60 -5.30
C LYS A 199 -24.68 7.01 -6.66
N LEU A 200 -25.99 6.83 -6.89
CA LEU A 200 -26.61 6.98 -8.22
C LEU A 200 -26.46 8.43 -8.72
N LYS A 201 -25.32 8.72 -9.34
CA LYS A 201 -25.09 9.90 -10.16
C LYS A 201 -25.86 9.71 -11.47
N LEU A 202 -26.37 10.79 -12.03
CA LEU A 202 -26.97 10.77 -13.35
C LEU A 202 -25.91 10.35 -14.39
N PRO A 203 -26.28 9.58 -15.43
CA PRO A 203 -25.34 9.12 -16.43
C PRO A 203 -24.78 10.30 -17.24
N THR A 204 -23.49 10.58 -17.05
CA THR A 204 -22.72 11.48 -17.93
C THR A 204 -21.87 10.65 -18.90
N PRO A 205 -21.49 11.17 -20.09
CA PRO A 205 -20.69 10.41 -21.04
C PRO A 205 -19.29 10.07 -20.50
N GLU A 206 -18.76 10.82 -19.53
CA GLU A 206 -17.52 10.49 -18.82
C GLU A 206 -17.69 9.31 -17.87
N LEU A 207 -18.85 9.19 -17.22
CA LEU A 207 -19.18 8.04 -16.36
C LEU A 207 -19.36 6.76 -17.20
N GLU A 208 -20.07 6.83 -18.33
CA GLU A 208 -20.24 5.71 -19.26
C GLU A 208 -18.89 5.23 -19.84
N ARG A 209 -18.01 6.17 -20.22
CA ARG A 209 -16.64 5.87 -20.64
C ARG A 209 -15.82 5.25 -19.50
N ALA A 210 -15.92 5.77 -18.28
CA ALA A 210 -15.21 5.22 -17.12
C ALA A 210 -15.67 3.79 -16.80
N LEU A 211 -16.97 3.50 -16.89
CA LEU A 211 -17.52 2.15 -16.77
C LEU A 211 -17.02 1.23 -17.89
N THR A 212 -17.00 1.70 -19.15
CA THR A 212 -16.48 0.92 -20.29
C THR A 212 -15.00 0.55 -20.11
N ILE A 213 -14.16 1.49 -19.67
CA ILE A 213 -12.74 1.24 -19.38
C ILE A 213 -12.59 0.29 -18.18
N LYS A 214 -13.40 0.47 -17.13
CA LYS A 214 -13.45 -0.43 -15.98
C LYS A 214 -13.81 -1.86 -16.39
N GLU A 215 -14.86 -2.07 -17.17
CA GLU A 215 -15.25 -3.39 -17.67
C GLU A 215 -14.18 -4.02 -18.56
N ALA A 216 -13.54 -3.24 -19.45
CA ALA A 216 -12.44 -3.74 -20.26
C ALA A 216 -11.24 -4.20 -19.42
N LEU A 217 -10.94 -3.50 -18.31
CA LEU A 217 -9.87 -3.79 -17.36
C LEU A 217 -10.23 -4.93 -16.40
N GLU A 218 -11.50 -5.07 -16.02
CA GLU A 218 -12.02 -6.18 -15.22
C GLU A 218 -12.16 -7.49 -16.02
N ARG A 219 -12.52 -7.42 -17.31
CA ARG A 219 -12.69 -8.58 -18.19
C ARG A 219 -11.37 -9.10 -18.77
N LYS A 220 -10.44 -8.23 -19.18
CA LYS A 220 -9.18 -8.67 -19.82
C LYS A 220 -8.11 -9.00 -18.79
N ALA A 221 -7.97 -10.29 -18.46
CA ALA A 221 -6.93 -10.80 -17.56
C ALA A 221 -5.49 -10.40 -17.98
N PHE A 222 -5.23 -10.22 -19.28
CA PHE A 222 -3.98 -9.64 -19.79
C PHE A 222 -3.74 -8.22 -19.26
N LEU A 223 -4.76 -7.35 -19.27
CA LEU A 223 -4.61 -5.95 -18.88
C LEU A 223 -4.41 -5.81 -17.36
N LYS A 224 -4.97 -6.71 -16.55
CA LYS A 224 -4.65 -6.81 -15.10
C LYS A 224 -3.18 -7.13 -14.86
N LYS A 225 -2.64 -8.11 -15.59
CA LYS A 225 -1.22 -8.50 -15.51
C LYS A 225 -0.30 -7.41 -16.03
N PHE A 226 -0.68 -6.71 -17.11
CA PHE A 226 0.08 -5.58 -17.65
C PHE A 226 0.10 -4.40 -16.69
N LEU A 227 -1.04 -4.01 -16.09
CA LEU A 227 -1.08 -2.94 -15.10
C LEU A 227 -0.22 -3.29 -13.87
N LEU A 228 -0.32 -4.52 -13.35
CA LEU A 228 0.56 -4.96 -12.28
C LEU A 228 2.04 -4.87 -12.70
N LEU A 229 2.42 -5.42 -13.85
CA LEU A 229 3.81 -5.41 -14.33
C LEU A 229 4.38 -3.98 -14.44
N LEU A 230 3.58 -3.04 -14.95
CA LEU A 230 3.92 -1.62 -15.07
C LEU A 230 4.15 -0.97 -13.69
N VAL A 231 3.33 -1.30 -12.69
CA VAL A 231 3.49 -0.84 -11.30
C VAL A 231 4.71 -1.49 -10.63
N LEU A 232 4.91 -2.80 -10.81
CA LEU A 232 6.09 -3.50 -10.29
C LEU A 232 7.39 -2.96 -10.90
N MET A 233 7.37 -2.50 -12.16
CA MET A 233 8.51 -1.87 -12.82
C MET A 233 8.81 -0.48 -12.26
N GLY A 234 7.82 0.41 -12.14
CA GLY A 234 8.03 1.73 -11.55
C GLY A 234 8.49 1.65 -10.08
N THR A 235 7.90 0.75 -9.31
CA THR A 235 8.26 0.57 -7.89
C THR A 235 9.64 -0.05 -7.70
N SER A 236 10.08 -0.96 -8.59
CA SER A 236 11.44 -1.49 -8.57
C SER A 236 12.49 -0.47 -9.03
N MET A 237 12.14 0.44 -9.94
CA MET A 237 12.98 1.58 -10.33
C MET A 237 13.14 2.61 -9.20
N ILE A 238 12.07 2.95 -8.44
CA ILE A 238 12.17 3.82 -7.24
C ILE A 238 13.13 3.22 -6.19
N ILE A 239 13.06 1.91 -5.96
CA ILE A 239 14.00 1.23 -5.03
C ILE A 239 15.44 1.25 -5.59
N GLY A 240 15.59 1.23 -6.91
CA GLY A 240 16.89 1.42 -7.59
C GLY A 240 17.46 2.83 -7.38
N ASP A 241 16.65 3.88 -7.53
CA ASP A 241 17.01 5.26 -7.19
C ASP A 241 17.37 5.40 -5.70
N GLY A 242 16.65 4.72 -4.80
CA GLY A 242 17.00 4.63 -3.36
C GLY A 242 18.43 4.14 -3.05
N ILE A 243 19.12 3.54 -4.02
CA ILE A 243 20.55 3.17 -3.95
C ILE A 243 21.46 4.29 -4.52
N LEU A 244 21.00 5.00 -5.56
CA LEU A 244 21.79 5.96 -6.31
C LEU A 244 21.78 7.35 -5.66
N THR A 245 20.62 7.83 -5.19
CA THR A 245 20.48 9.14 -4.55
C THR A 245 21.47 9.35 -3.39
N PRO A 246 21.64 8.40 -2.45
CA PRO A 246 22.65 8.55 -1.39
C PRO A 246 24.09 8.56 -1.93
N ALA A 247 24.38 7.76 -2.96
CA ALA A 247 25.71 7.69 -3.57
C ALA A 247 26.09 9.00 -4.27
N ILE A 248 25.21 9.55 -5.12
CA ILE A 248 25.47 10.80 -5.85
C ILE A 248 25.45 12.02 -4.92
N SER A 249 24.49 12.10 -3.98
CA SER A 249 24.36 13.25 -3.07
C SER A 249 25.57 13.38 -2.16
N VAL A 250 25.97 12.31 -1.48
CA VAL A 250 27.12 12.33 -0.56
C VAL A 250 28.42 12.57 -1.32
N MET A 251 28.64 11.91 -2.46
CA MET A 251 29.85 12.11 -3.26
C MET A 251 29.94 13.53 -3.83
N SER A 252 28.83 14.13 -4.26
CA SER A 252 28.78 15.51 -4.78
C SER A 252 28.87 16.57 -3.68
N ALA A 253 28.52 16.25 -2.44
CA ALA A 253 28.84 17.11 -1.30
C ALA A 253 30.34 17.05 -0.96
N VAL A 254 30.93 15.85 -0.87
CA VAL A 254 32.36 15.65 -0.57
C VAL A 254 33.28 16.19 -1.68
N SER A 255 32.82 16.24 -2.93
CA SER A 255 33.63 16.70 -4.07
C SER A 255 34.18 18.13 -3.93
N GLY A 256 33.54 19.00 -3.15
CA GLY A 256 34.04 20.36 -2.86
C GLY A 256 35.41 20.40 -2.18
N LEU A 257 35.81 19.34 -1.47
CA LEU A 257 37.15 19.23 -0.85
C LEU A 257 38.26 18.98 -1.89
N LYS A 258 37.92 18.37 -3.03
CA LYS A 258 38.87 18.05 -4.12
C LYS A 258 39.46 19.35 -4.68
N GLY A 259 40.78 19.45 -4.64
CA GLY A 259 41.52 20.63 -5.09
C GLY A 259 41.56 21.80 -4.10
N ARG A 260 40.82 21.76 -2.97
CA ARG A 260 40.94 22.78 -1.91
C ARG A 260 41.83 22.35 -0.74
N ILE A 261 41.95 21.04 -0.51
CA ILE A 261 42.97 20.45 0.37
C ILE A 261 44.06 19.80 -0.49
N ALA A 262 45.31 20.20 -0.27
CA ALA A 262 46.46 19.59 -0.96
C ALA A 262 46.56 18.09 -0.63
N GLY A 263 46.65 17.25 -1.66
CA GLY A 263 46.66 15.79 -1.52
C GLY A 263 45.29 15.12 -1.43
N PHE A 264 44.17 15.85 -1.41
CA PHE A 264 42.83 15.25 -1.40
C PHE A 264 42.42 14.74 -2.80
N GLY A 265 42.92 13.55 -3.14
CA GLY A 265 42.63 12.84 -4.40
C GLY A 265 41.29 12.10 -4.42
N THR A 266 41.04 11.37 -5.51
CA THR A 266 39.82 10.58 -5.73
C THR A 266 39.60 9.50 -4.68
N ASP A 267 40.65 8.80 -4.25
CA ASP A 267 40.49 7.72 -3.27
C ASP A 267 40.15 8.26 -1.87
N ALA A 268 40.68 9.43 -1.50
CA ALA A 268 40.30 10.12 -0.26
C ALA A 268 38.83 10.58 -0.28
N LEU A 269 38.35 11.06 -1.42
CA LEU A 269 36.95 11.41 -1.66
C LEU A 269 36.02 10.19 -1.53
N VAL A 270 36.40 9.05 -2.12
CA VAL A 270 35.65 7.78 -2.05
C VAL A 270 35.59 7.27 -0.60
N VAL A 271 36.73 7.20 0.10
CA VAL A 271 36.77 6.77 1.52
C VAL A 271 35.94 7.69 2.42
N THR A 272 36.06 9.01 2.25
CA THR A 272 35.27 9.99 3.03
C THR A 272 33.77 9.81 2.78
N SER A 273 33.36 9.59 1.52
CA SER A 273 31.96 9.36 1.15
C SER A 273 31.41 8.06 1.77
N ILE A 274 32.20 6.98 1.78
CA ILE A 274 31.83 5.71 2.41
C ILE A 274 31.66 5.86 3.93
N ILE A 275 32.53 6.60 4.61
CA ILE A 275 32.42 6.87 6.06
C ILE A 275 31.11 7.62 6.37
N ILE A 276 30.76 8.64 5.58
CA ILE A 276 29.51 9.39 5.73
C ILE A 276 28.30 8.49 5.49
N LEU A 277 28.31 7.64 4.45
CA LEU A 277 27.24 6.68 4.16
C LEU A 277 27.04 5.66 5.29
N VAL A 278 28.12 5.09 5.85
CA VAL A 278 28.03 4.16 6.99
C VAL A 278 27.43 4.84 8.22
N GLY A 279 27.82 6.10 8.50
CA GLY A 279 27.22 6.90 9.57
C GLY A 279 25.72 7.15 9.34
N LEU A 280 25.36 7.56 8.12
CA LEU A 280 24.00 7.85 7.70
C LEU A 280 23.06 6.65 7.88
N PHE A 281 23.41 5.50 7.29
CA PHE A 281 22.63 4.28 7.39
C PHE A 281 22.62 3.67 8.81
N SER A 282 23.61 3.98 9.64
CA SER A 282 23.61 3.59 11.06
C SER A 282 22.67 4.43 11.93
N ILE A 283 22.45 5.71 11.58
CA ILE A 283 21.56 6.62 12.31
C ILE A 283 20.08 6.31 12.06
N GLN A 284 19.74 5.76 10.89
CA GLN A 284 18.36 5.42 10.46
C GLN A 284 17.53 4.68 11.53
N ARG A 285 18.16 3.81 12.33
CA ARG A 285 17.50 3.04 13.41
C ARG A 285 16.83 3.90 14.50
N PHE A 286 17.22 5.17 14.64
CA PHE A 286 16.64 6.09 15.63
C PHE A 286 15.35 6.76 15.14
N GLY A 287 15.06 6.68 13.83
CA GLY A 287 13.78 7.03 13.23
C GLY A 287 13.55 8.52 12.94
N THR A 288 12.98 8.81 11.77
CA THR A 288 12.72 10.16 11.25
C THR A 288 11.91 11.05 12.21
N SER A 289 11.10 10.46 13.11
CA SER A 289 10.26 11.19 14.07
C SER A 289 11.00 12.18 14.99
N LYS A 290 12.26 11.92 15.36
CA LYS A 290 13.08 12.86 16.15
C LYS A 290 13.91 13.81 15.28
N VAL A 291 14.36 13.35 14.13
CA VAL A 291 15.33 14.09 13.29
C VAL A 291 14.66 15.03 12.29
N GLY A 292 13.41 14.76 11.87
CA GLY A 292 12.66 15.63 10.96
C GLY A 292 12.43 17.05 11.49
N LEU A 293 12.27 17.21 12.81
CA LEU A 293 12.19 18.52 13.46
C LEU A 293 13.50 19.33 13.34
N THR A 294 14.65 18.66 13.29
CA THR A 294 15.96 19.29 13.06
C THR A 294 16.32 19.41 11.57
N PHE A 295 15.75 18.57 10.71
CA PHE A 295 16.00 18.61 9.26
C PHE A 295 15.35 19.82 8.58
N ALA A 296 14.13 20.21 8.98
CA ALA A 296 13.43 21.34 8.35
C ALA A 296 14.18 22.68 8.48
N PRO A 297 14.70 23.08 9.67
CA PRO A 297 15.60 24.23 9.77
C PRO A 297 16.88 24.12 8.94
N ALA A 298 17.49 22.93 8.87
CA ALA A 298 18.73 22.71 8.12
C ALA A 298 18.52 22.85 6.60
N LEU A 299 17.42 22.31 6.06
CA LEU A 299 17.09 22.43 4.64
C LEU A 299 16.55 23.81 4.28
N ALA A 300 15.80 24.47 5.17
CA ALA A 300 15.45 25.87 4.98
C ALA A 300 16.71 26.75 4.88
N LEU A 301 17.68 26.57 5.79
CA LEU A 301 18.98 27.26 5.74
C LEU A 301 19.74 26.96 4.44
N TRP A 302 19.73 25.70 3.97
CA TRP A 302 20.32 25.31 2.68
C TRP A 302 19.66 26.06 1.51
N PHE A 303 18.32 26.01 1.38
CA PHE A 303 17.60 26.71 0.31
C PHE A 303 17.83 28.22 0.33
N PHE A 304 17.80 28.87 1.50
CA PHE A 304 18.11 30.29 1.60
C PHE A 304 19.59 30.59 1.27
N SER A 305 20.53 29.70 1.60
CA SER A 305 21.93 29.86 1.18
C SER A 305 22.11 29.73 -0.33
N LEU A 306 21.44 28.77 -0.97
CA LEU A 306 21.40 28.60 -2.43
C LEU A 306 20.82 29.84 -3.12
N GLY A 307 19.67 30.34 -2.65
CA GLY A 307 19.04 31.55 -3.19
C GLY A 307 19.89 32.81 -3.01
N ALA A 308 20.52 32.98 -1.85
CA ALA A 308 21.36 34.14 -1.55
C ALA A 308 22.67 34.15 -2.35
N ILE A 309 23.37 33.01 -2.45
CA ILE A 309 24.58 32.86 -3.28
C ILE A 309 24.23 33.01 -4.77
N GLY A 310 23.11 32.43 -5.18
CA GLY A 310 22.57 32.56 -6.54
C GLY A 310 22.34 34.03 -6.94
N LEU A 311 21.62 34.77 -6.09
CA LEU A 311 21.35 36.19 -6.25
C LEU A 311 22.64 37.04 -6.24
N TYR A 312 23.56 36.78 -5.30
CA TYR A 312 24.86 37.46 -5.23
C TYR A 312 25.67 37.25 -6.52
N ASN A 313 25.75 36.03 -7.02
CA ASN A 313 26.49 35.72 -8.24
C ASN A 313 25.85 36.32 -9.50
N MET A 314 24.52 36.32 -9.60
CA MET A 314 23.80 36.98 -10.69
C MET A 314 24.05 38.50 -10.70
N LEU A 315 24.10 39.15 -9.54
CA LEU A 315 24.37 40.59 -9.43
C LEU A 315 25.84 40.95 -9.64
N LYS A 316 26.78 40.05 -9.31
CA LYS A 316 28.22 40.28 -9.36
C LYS A 316 28.87 39.97 -10.70
N TYR A 317 28.51 38.84 -11.32
CA TYR A 317 29.21 38.33 -12.51
C TYR A 317 28.50 38.74 -13.80
N ASP A 318 27.22 38.41 -13.97
CA ASP A 318 26.45 38.85 -15.14
C ASP A 318 24.92 38.80 -14.94
N VAL A 319 24.26 39.96 -15.08
CA VAL A 319 22.80 40.10 -14.96
C VAL A 319 22.09 39.71 -16.27
N THR A 320 22.81 39.64 -17.40
CA THR A 320 22.20 39.27 -18.70
C THR A 320 21.73 37.83 -18.77
N VAL A 321 22.11 37.00 -17.79
CA VAL A 321 21.63 35.63 -17.58
C VAL A 321 20.10 35.53 -17.49
N ILE A 322 19.41 36.58 -17.03
CA ILE A 322 17.94 36.67 -17.01
C ILE A 322 17.33 36.46 -18.42
N LYS A 323 18.07 36.73 -19.50
CA LYS A 323 17.65 36.44 -20.89
C LYS A 323 17.31 34.96 -21.12
N ALA A 324 17.88 34.03 -20.35
CA ALA A 324 17.60 32.59 -20.45
C ALA A 324 16.15 32.21 -20.10
N VAL A 325 15.37 33.11 -19.47
CA VAL A 325 13.91 32.93 -19.30
C VAL A 325 13.18 32.89 -20.66
N ASN A 326 13.77 33.39 -21.74
CA ASN A 326 13.23 33.26 -23.09
C ASN A 326 13.57 31.86 -23.67
N PRO A 327 12.57 31.01 -24.01
CA PRO A 327 12.80 29.65 -24.52
C PRO A 327 13.48 29.61 -25.89
N ALA A 328 13.60 30.74 -26.61
CA ALA A 328 14.38 30.83 -27.84
C ALA A 328 15.86 30.42 -27.64
N TYR A 329 16.42 30.57 -26.43
CA TYR A 329 17.77 30.11 -26.13
C TYR A 329 17.92 28.58 -26.18
N ILE A 330 16.86 27.81 -25.88
CA ILE A 330 16.85 26.35 -26.06
C ILE A 330 16.99 26.01 -27.55
N TYR A 331 16.22 26.67 -28.43
CA TYR A 331 16.35 26.46 -29.87
C TYR A 331 17.75 26.82 -30.40
N LEU A 332 18.33 27.92 -29.93
CA LEU A 332 19.69 28.32 -30.31
C LEU A 332 20.76 27.31 -29.85
N PHE A 333 20.59 26.73 -28.66
CA PHE A 333 21.46 25.67 -28.11
C PHE A 333 21.47 24.42 -29.00
N PHE A 334 20.29 23.87 -29.31
CA PHE A 334 20.17 22.71 -30.19
C PHE A 334 20.64 23.01 -31.63
N LYS A 335 20.38 24.22 -32.13
CA LYS A 335 20.86 24.65 -33.47
C LYS A 335 22.38 24.72 -33.55
N LYS A 336 23.07 25.02 -32.45
CA LYS A 336 24.54 25.10 -32.39
C LYS A 336 25.17 23.73 -32.12
N ASN A 337 24.78 23.07 -31.02
CA ASN A 337 25.51 21.93 -30.46
C ASN A 337 24.89 20.57 -30.82
N SER A 338 23.70 20.55 -31.42
CA SER A 338 23.02 19.39 -32.02
C SER A 338 23.09 18.06 -31.22
N SER A 339 24.02 17.17 -31.57
CA SER A 339 24.22 15.86 -30.91
C SER A 339 24.71 16.00 -29.46
N GLU A 340 25.61 16.95 -29.18
CA GLU A 340 26.11 17.19 -27.82
C GLU A 340 24.99 17.79 -26.94
N ALA A 341 24.14 18.65 -27.50
CA ALA A 341 22.93 19.13 -26.84
C ALA A 341 21.93 17.99 -26.52
N TRP A 342 21.90 16.93 -27.32
CA TRP A 342 21.11 15.74 -27.03
C TRP A 342 21.69 14.92 -25.86
N SER A 343 23.01 14.83 -25.73
CA SER A 343 23.65 14.22 -24.55
C SER A 343 23.46 15.08 -23.29
N ALA A 344 23.51 16.40 -23.43
CA ALA A 344 23.27 17.38 -22.36
C ALA A 344 21.87 17.26 -21.73
N LEU A 345 20.83 16.93 -22.50
CA LEU A 345 19.48 16.64 -21.97
C LEU A 345 19.53 15.61 -20.82
N GLY A 346 20.40 14.60 -20.93
CA GLY A 346 20.54 13.58 -19.89
C GLY A 346 21.17 14.09 -18.61
N GLY A 347 22.00 15.13 -18.67
CA GLY A 347 22.47 15.86 -17.48
C GLY A 347 21.40 16.80 -16.91
N CYS A 348 20.55 17.36 -17.77
CA CYS A 348 19.43 18.20 -17.33
C CYS A 348 18.31 17.42 -16.62
N VAL A 349 18.17 16.11 -16.83
CA VAL A 349 17.28 15.23 -16.02
C VAL A 349 17.64 15.29 -14.53
N LEU A 350 18.90 15.57 -14.20
CA LEU A 350 19.38 15.53 -12.82
C LEU A 350 18.85 16.69 -11.94
N CYS A 351 18.08 17.64 -12.50
CA CYS A 351 17.45 18.74 -11.75
C CYS A 351 16.01 18.46 -11.30
N ILE A 352 15.43 17.31 -11.69
CA ILE A 352 14.03 16.94 -11.38
C ILE A 352 13.89 15.67 -10.54
N THR A 353 15.01 15.10 -10.10
CA THR A 353 15.14 13.79 -9.41
C THR A 353 14.29 13.67 -8.14
N GLY A 354 14.14 14.75 -7.37
CA GLY A 354 13.27 14.74 -6.19
C GLY A 354 11.76 14.82 -6.50
N ALA A 355 11.32 14.78 -7.76
CA ALA A 355 9.91 14.93 -8.11
C ALA A 355 9.08 13.67 -7.82
N GLU A 356 9.60 12.49 -8.16
CA GLU A 356 8.94 11.23 -7.79
C GLU A 356 9.10 10.91 -6.30
N ALA A 357 10.26 11.27 -5.70
CA ALA A 357 10.47 11.23 -4.25
C ALA A 357 9.37 11.99 -3.49
N MET A 358 9.08 13.23 -3.92
CA MET A 358 8.00 14.05 -3.38
C MET A 358 6.61 13.42 -3.54
N PHE A 359 6.40 12.62 -4.59
CA PHE A 359 5.13 11.93 -4.78
C PHE A 359 5.01 10.69 -3.88
N ALA A 360 6.09 9.93 -3.67
CA ALA A 360 6.10 8.76 -2.79
C ALA A 360 5.92 9.14 -1.30
N ASP A 361 6.64 10.15 -0.80
CA ASP A 361 6.57 10.60 0.60
C ASP A 361 5.36 11.50 0.93
N LEU A 362 4.40 11.65 0.01
CA LEU A 362 3.12 12.34 0.23
C LEU A 362 2.36 11.76 1.45
N GLY A 363 2.53 10.47 1.76
CA GLY A 363 1.95 9.79 2.92
C GLY A 363 2.39 10.29 4.30
N HIS A 364 3.07 11.44 4.39
CA HIS A 364 3.46 12.12 5.63
C HIS A 364 2.91 13.55 5.75
N PHE A 365 2.40 14.16 4.66
CA PHE A 365 2.09 15.59 4.61
C PHE A 365 0.82 15.88 3.77
N SER A 366 0.19 17.04 3.99
CA SER A 366 -0.95 17.43 3.16
C SER A 366 -0.51 18.05 1.83
N VAL A 367 -1.23 17.74 0.74
CA VAL A 367 -1.04 18.33 -0.59
C VAL A 367 -0.84 19.86 -0.59
N PRO A 368 -1.68 20.68 0.10
CA PRO A 368 -1.45 22.14 0.14
C PRO A 368 -0.16 22.54 0.87
N SER A 369 0.31 21.77 1.86
CA SER A 369 1.60 22.04 2.53
C SER A 369 2.77 21.88 1.57
N ILE A 370 2.74 20.83 0.75
CA ILE A 370 3.73 20.56 -0.30
C ILE A 370 3.65 21.65 -1.39
N GLN A 371 2.45 22.02 -1.83
CA GLN A 371 2.25 23.08 -2.83
C GLN A 371 2.80 24.45 -2.38
N ILE A 372 2.54 24.86 -1.14
CA ILE A 372 3.05 26.14 -0.59
C ILE A 372 4.57 26.09 -0.47
N ALA A 373 5.13 25.02 0.11
CA ALA A 373 6.57 24.87 0.29
C ALA A 373 7.33 24.93 -1.05
N PHE A 374 6.82 24.23 -2.08
CA PHE A 374 7.47 24.22 -3.38
C PHE A 374 7.43 25.59 -4.07
N THR A 375 6.24 26.18 -4.16
CA THR A 375 6.02 27.40 -4.95
C THR A 375 6.66 28.65 -4.32
N VAL A 376 6.70 28.73 -2.98
CA VAL A 376 7.18 29.92 -2.26
C VAL A 376 8.68 29.83 -1.92
N VAL A 377 9.23 28.63 -1.69
CA VAL A 377 10.62 28.47 -1.22
C VAL A 377 11.48 27.72 -2.22
N VAL A 378 11.14 26.47 -2.53
CA VAL A 378 12.03 25.56 -3.28
C VAL A 378 12.25 26.04 -4.71
N PHE A 379 11.17 26.31 -5.44
CA PHE A 379 11.21 26.76 -6.83
C PHE A 379 12.05 28.04 -7.03
N PRO A 380 11.79 29.18 -6.34
CA PRO A 380 12.60 30.38 -6.53
C PRO A 380 14.05 30.22 -6.04
N CYS A 381 14.32 29.46 -4.97
CA CYS A 381 15.70 29.25 -4.50
C CYS A 381 16.54 28.43 -5.48
N LEU A 382 15.97 27.36 -6.07
CA LEU A 382 16.63 26.59 -7.12
C LEU A 382 16.85 27.42 -8.40
N LEU A 383 15.84 28.18 -8.81
CA LEU A 383 15.92 29.06 -9.99
C LEU A 383 17.04 30.09 -9.86
N LEU A 384 17.16 30.74 -8.68
CA LEU A 384 18.25 31.66 -8.36
C LEU A 384 19.62 30.95 -8.32
N ALA A 385 19.70 29.74 -7.77
CA ALA A 385 20.95 28.98 -7.72
C ALA A 385 21.51 28.67 -9.13
N TYR A 386 20.66 28.17 -10.03
CA TYR A 386 21.08 27.91 -11.42
C TYR A 386 21.41 29.21 -12.18
N MET A 387 20.66 30.29 -11.98
CA MET A 387 21.01 31.61 -12.55
C MET A 387 22.38 32.10 -12.04
N GLY A 388 22.68 31.95 -10.74
CA GLY A 388 23.97 32.36 -10.18
C GLY A 388 25.15 31.52 -10.67
N GLN A 389 24.98 30.21 -10.81
CA GLN A 389 26.02 29.34 -11.42
C GLN A 389 26.26 29.71 -12.89
N ALA A 390 25.19 29.96 -13.66
CA ALA A 390 25.30 30.41 -15.04
C ALA A 390 26.01 31.77 -15.15
N ALA A 391 25.73 32.71 -14.23
CA ALA A 391 26.41 34.00 -14.17
C ALA A 391 27.91 33.88 -13.88
N TYR A 392 28.32 32.96 -13.01
CA TYR A 392 29.74 32.64 -12.79
C TYR A 392 30.40 32.12 -14.08
N LEU A 393 29.75 31.18 -14.76
CA LEU A 393 30.25 30.58 -16.02
C LEU A 393 30.34 31.58 -17.19
N MET A 394 29.54 32.64 -17.21
CA MET A 394 29.70 33.75 -18.19
C MET A 394 31.07 34.43 -18.13
N LYS A 395 31.78 34.34 -16.99
CA LYS A 395 33.11 34.94 -16.80
C LYS A 395 34.22 33.90 -16.67
N ASN A 396 33.92 32.72 -16.13
CA ASN A 396 34.89 31.64 -15.87
C ASN A 396 34.50 30.34 -16.62
N PRO A 397 34.62 30.30 -17.96
CA PRO A 397 34.15 29.16 -18.77
C PRO A 397 34.99 27.87 -18.61
N HIS A 398 36.14 27.92 -17.94
CA HIS A 398 37.03 26.77 -17.75
C HIS A 398 36.74 25.96 -16.46
N ASP A 399 35.94 26.48 -15.52
CA ASP A 399 35.74 25.91 -14.17
C ASP A 399 34.64 24.83 -14.10
N THR A 400 34.53 23.98 -15.14
CA THR A 400 33.37 23.07 -15.33
C THR A 400 33.30 21.91 -14.33
N SER A 401 34.36 21.65 -13.56
CA SER A 401 34.47 20.44 -12.71
C SER A 401 33.91 20.56 -11.29
N ARG A 402 33.80 21.79 -10.73
CA ARG A 402 33.30 22.03 -9.36
C ARG A 402 32.46 23.33 -9.29
N ILE A 403 31.77 23.65 -10.38
CA ILE A 403 31.02 24.89 -10.67
C ILE A 403 30.32 25.49 -9.45
N PHE A 404 29.56 24.69 -8.69
CA PHE A 404 28.89 25.18 -7.48
C PHE A 404 29.88 25.78 -6.48
N TYR A 405 30.88 25.01 -6.05
CA TYR A 405 31.84 25.40 -5.03
C TYR A 405 32.76 26.52 -5.48
N ASP A 406 33.21 26.50 -6.74
CA ASP A 406 34.06 27.56 -7.30
C ASP A 406 33.29 28.88 -7.45
N SER A 407 31.95 28.83 -7.55
CA SER A 407 31.09 30.02 -7.50
C SER A 407 30.81 30.56 -6.09
N VAL A 408 31.21 29.87 -5.00
CA VAL A 408 30.99 30.35 -3.62
C VAL A 408 32.11 31.33 -3.21
N PRO A 409 31.81 32.51 -2.63
CA PRO A 409 32.83 33.39 -2.07
C PRO A 409 33.70 32.69 -1.02
N GLU A 410 35.03 32.84 -1.09
CA GLU A 410 35.97 32.06 -0.25
C GLU A 410 35.65 32.10 1.25
N SER A 411 35.21 33.26 1.78
CA SER A 411 34.83 33.43 3.19
C SER A 411 33.60 32.62 3.61
N LEU A 412 32.76 32.20 2.67
CA LEU A 412 31.54 31.41 2.90
C LEU A 412 31.71 29.92 2.55
N PHE A 413 32.82 29.52 1.92
CA PHE A 413 33.07 28.14 1.49
C PHE A 413 32.86 27.11 2.62
N TRP A 414 33.48 27.32 3.79
CA TRP A 414 33.39 26.37 4.90
C TRP A 414 31.97 26.24 5.49
N PRO A 415 31.25 27.33 5.82
CA PRO A 415 29.83 27.26 6.19
C PRO A 415 28.98 26.53 5.13
N VAL A 416 29.14 26.89 3.84
CA VAL A 416 28.32 26.33 2.75
C VAL A 416 28.63 24.85 2.55
N PHE A 417 29.88 24.41 2.66
CA PHE A 417 30.26 22.99 2.60
C PHE A 417 29.64 22.16 3.75
N VAL A 418 29.61 22.69 4.97
CA VAL A 418 28.95 22.02 6.11
C VAL A 418 27.44 21.94 5.91
N ILE A 419 26.80 22.99 5.41
CA ILE A 419 25.35 22.97 5.12
C ILE A 419 25.05 22.03 3.94
N ALA A 420 25.87 22.00 2.89
CA ALA A 420 25.73 21.11 1.72
C ALA A 420 25.87 19.63 2.10
N THR A 421 26.84 19.28 2.95
CA THR A 421 27.01 17.90 3.45
C THR A 421 25.86 17.47 4.36
N VAL A 422 25.33 18.36 5.20
CA VAL A 422 24.10 18.10 5.96
C VAL A 422 22.88 17.96 5.04
N ALA A 423 22.76 18.79 4.01
CA ALA A 423 21.68 18.71 3.02
C ALA A 423 21.73 17.39 2.23
N ALA A 424 22.90 16.93 1.79
CA ALA A 424 23.09 15.64 1.13
C ALA A 424 22.76 14.43 2.03
N ILE A 425 23.07 14.52 3.34
CA ILE A 425 22.64 13.52 4.31
C ILE A 425 21.10 13.47 4.38
N ILE A 426 20.42 14.62 4.38
CA ILE A 426 18.96 14.71 4.47
C ILE A 426 18.26 14.32 3.16
N ALA A 427 18.82 14.67 2.00
CA ALA A 427 18.42 14.19 0.68
C ALA A 427 18.35 12.66 0.62
N SER A 428 19.44 12.01 1.06
CA SER A 428 19.53 10.57 1.18
C SER A 428 18.45 9.98 2.10
N GLN A 429 18.11 10.66 3.20
CA GLN A 429 17.10 10.18 4.16
C GLN A 429 15.70 10.15 3.55
N ALA A 430 15.36 11.11 2.69
CA ALA A 430 14.10 11.14 1.94
C ALA A 430 13.95 9.88 1.08
N MET A 431 14.91 9.60 0.20
CA MET A 431 14.83 8.43 -0.70
C MET A 431 14.90 7.09 0.01
N ILE A 432 15.56 7.01 1.17
CA ILE A 432 15.52 5.81 2.03
C ILE A 432 14.11 5.65 2.68
N SER A 433 13.46 6.74 3.07
CA SER A 433 12.08 6.76 3.58
C SER A 433 11.07 6.33 2.51
N ALA A 434 11.13 6.95 1.33
CA ALA A 434 10.33 6.58 0.16
C ALA A 434 10.49 5.09 -0.19
N SER A 435 11.72 4.57 -0.19
CA SER A 435 12.01 3.15 -0.40
C SER A 435 11.34 2.24 0.64
N PHE A 436 11.35 2.61 1.93
CA PHE A 436 10.62 1.86 2.97
C PHE A 436 9.10 1.93 2.76
N SER A 437 8.56 3.09 2.37
CA SER A 437 7.14 3.28 2.05
C SER A 437 6.70 2.39 0.88
N CYS A 438 7.44 2.39 -0.23
CA CYS A 438 7.18 1.53 -1.39
C CYS A 438 7.22 0.03 -1.03
N VAL A 439 8.21 -0.43 -0.25
CA VAL A 439 8.28 -1.84 0.19
C VAL A 439 7.13 -2.21 1.14
N LYS A 440 6.72 -1.30 2.04
CA LYS A 440 5.54 -1.48 2.91
C LYS A 440 4.23 -1.58 2.10
N GLN A 441 4.05 -0.72 1.10
CA GLN A 441 2.89 -0.78 0.19
C GLN A 441 2.90 -2.08 -0.64
N ALA A 442 4.06 -2.49 -1.16
CA ALA A 442 4.26 -3.76 -1.87
C ALA A 442 3.88 -4.98 -1.01
N MET A 443 4.27 -4.98 0.27
CA MET A 443 3.90 -6.01 1.24
C MET A 443 2.38 -6.08 1.48
N SER A 444 1.70 -4.94 1.62
CA SER A 444 0.23 -4.91 1.82
C SER A 444 -0.58 -5.39 0.61
N LEU A 445 -0.02 -5.24 -0.60
CA LEU A 445 -0.61 -5.72 -1.85
C LEU A 445 -0.19 -7.16 -2.19
N GLY A 446 0.50 -7.87 -1.30
CA GLY A 446 0.99 -9.24 -1.53
C GLY A 446 2.07 -9.34 -2.60
N CYS A 447 2.67 -8.22 -2.99
CA CYS A 447 3.68 -8.11 -4.05
C CYS A 447 5.13 -8.17 -3.54
N PHE A 448 5.36 -8.22 -2.22
CA PHE A 448 6.68 -8.34 -1.62
C PHE A 448 6.64 -9.24 -0.36
N PRO A 449 7.68 -10.05 -0.09
CA PRO A 449 7.72 -10.92 1.09
C PRO A 449 7.64 -10.18 2.42
N ARG A 450 7.07 -10.85 3.45
CA ARG A 450 6.85 -10.22 4.76
C ARG A 450 8.17 -9.95 5.49
N LEU A 451 8.55 -8.67 5.57
CA LEU A 451 9.70 -8.19 6.34
C LEU A 451 9.31 -7.68 7.75
N LYS A 452 10.32 -7.48 8.61
CA LYS A 452 10.15 -6.85 9.93
C LYS A 452 10.06 -5.32 9.78
N ILE A 453 8.85 -4.80 9.73
CA ILE A 453 8.54 -3.37 9.86
C ILE A 453 8.68 -2.94 11.33
N ILE A 454 9.22 -1.74 11.56
CA ILE A 454 9.29 -1.08 12.88
C ILE A 454 8.73 0.34 12.73
N HIS A 455 7.56 0.63 13.33
CA HIS A 455 7.00 1.98 13.33
C HIS A 455 7.71 2.85 14.38
N THR A 456 8.28 3.98 13.96
CA THR A 456 9.11 4.83 14.81
C THR A 456 8.26 5.83 15.61
N SER A 457 7.34 6.54 14.94
CA SER A 457 6.43 7.51 15.58
C SER A 457 5.19 6.87 16.22
N ARG A 458 4.63 7.50 17.27
CA ARG A 458 3.28 7.18 17.80
C ARG A 458 2.17 8.03 17.17
N LYS A 459 2.52 9.07 16.40
CA LYS A 459 1.57 10.03 15.80
C LYS A 459 1.42 9.87 14.29
N LEU A 460 2.43 9.31 13.61
CA LEU A 460 2.48 9.17 12.15
C LEU A 460 2.75 7.71 11.79
N MET A 461 1.76 7.03 11.20
CA MET A 461 1.84 5.62 10.80
C MET A 461 2.99 5.37 9.81
N GLY A 462 3.18 6.29 8.86
CA GLY A 462 4.15 6.16 7.76
C GLY A 462 5.63 6.23 8.18
N GLN A 463 5.98 6.74 9.36
CA GLN A 463 7.38 6.88 9.78
C GLN A 463 7.97 5.52 10.21
N ILE A 464 8.38 4.76 9.21
CA ILE A 464 8.74 3.34 9.25
C ILE A 464 10.27 3.16 9.15
N TYR A 465 10.79 2.12 9.81
CA TYR A 465 12.14 1.62 9.63
C TYR A 465 12.10 0.13 9.29
N ILE A 466 12.75 -0.28 8.18
CA ILE A 466 12.84 -1.68 7.75
C ILE A 466 14.32 -2.11 7.75
N PRO A 467 14.82 -2.80 8.80
CA PRO A 467 16.25 -3.05 8.98
C PRO A 467 16.92 -3.80 7.81
N VAL A 468 16.21 -4.75 7.19
CA VAL A 468 16.75 -5.57 6.09
C VAL A 468 16.99 -4.70 4.84
N ILE A 469 16.02 -3.87 4.47
CA ILE A 469 16.17 -2.93 3.35
C ILE A 469 17.23 -1.88 3.68
N ASN A 470 17.31 -1.39 4.92
CA ASN A 470 18.33 -0.43 5.35
C ASN A 470 19.76 -0.95 5.13
N TYR A 471 20.06 -2.17 5.56
CA TYR A 471 21.37 -2.78 5.33
C TYR A 471 21.63 -3.13 3.87
N PHE A 472 20.61 -3.56 3.12
CA PHE A 472 20.73 -3.80 1.68
C PHE A 472 21.10 -2.52 0.92
N LEU A 473 20.35 -1.43 1.13
CA LEU A 473 20.61 -0.12 0.53
C LEU A 473 22.01 0.36 0.92
N MET A 474 22.40 0.30 2.20
CA MET A 474 23.74 0.67 2.65
C MET A 474 24.86 -0.04 1.88
N VAL A 475 24.77 -1.37 1.74
CA VAL A 475 25.78 -2.17 1.03
C VAL A 475 25.81 -1.80 -0.46
N MET A 476 24.66 -1.64 -1.10
CA MET A 476 24.60 -1.27 -2.52
C MET A 476 25.12 0.16 -2.78
N CYS A 477 24.77 1.14 -1.94
CA CYS A 477 25.32 2.50 -2.02
C CYS A 477 26.86 2.51 -1.93
N ILE A 478 27.43 1.72 -1.01
CA ILE A 478 28.89 1.60 -0.84
C ILE A 478 29.52 0.95 -2.08
N ILE A 479 28.89 -0.09 -2.66
CA ILE A 479 29.36 -0.72 -3.91
C ILE A 479 29.36 0.29 -5.06
N VAL A 480 28.28 1.07 -5.24
CA VAL A 480 28.21 2.11 -6.29
C VAL A 480 29.32 3.15 -6.13
N VAL A 481 29.50 3.69 -4.91
CA VAL A 481 30.56 4.67 -4.63
C VAL A 481 31.97 4.11 -4.86
N ALA A 482 32.22 2.85 -4.50
CA ALA A 482 33.53 2.21 -4.65
C ALA A 482 33.87 1.79 -6.10
N VAL A 483 32.86 1.45 -6.90
CA VAL A 483 33.00 1.04 -8.30
C VAL A 483 33.19 2.26 -9.21
N PHE A 484 32.26 3.22 -9.18
CA PHE A 484 32.24 4.33 -10.14
C PHE A 484 33.25 5.44 -9.80
N ARG A 485 33.50 5.72 -8.50
CA ARG A 485 34.47 6.72 -8.00
C ARG A 485 34.34 8.17 -8.51
N SER A 486 33.38 8.44 -9.39
CA SER A 486 33.17 9.71 -10.09
C SER A 486 31.70 10.11 -10.03
N THR A 487 31.42 11.39 -9.81
CA THR A 487 30.06 11.93 -9.74
C THR A 487 29.36 11.91 -11.11
N THR A 488 30.09 12.17 -12.20
CA THR A 488 29.52 12.21 -13.56
C THR A 488 29.13 10.82 -14.08
N GLU A 489 29.82 9.76 -13.69
CA GLU A 489 29.47 8.40 -14.12
C GLU A 489 28.21 7.88 -13.38
N ILE A 490 28.10 8.19 -12.08
CA ILE A 490 26.87 7.92 -11.31
C ILE A 490 25.70 8.76 -11.85
N ALA A 491 25.94 10.03 -12.21
CA ALA A 491 24.98 10.92 -12.86
C ALA A 491 24.47 10.38 -14.22
N ASN A 492 25.38 9.92 -15.09
CA ASN A 492 25.02 9.26 -16.37
C ASN A 492 24.15 8.02 -16.14
N ALA A 493 24.44 7.23 -15.10
CA ALA A 493 23.64 6.06 -14.77
C ALA A 493 22.22 6.43 -14.27
N TYR A 494 22.13 7.42 -13.39
CA TYR A 494 20.93 7.79 -12.64
C TYR A 494 19.68 7.99 -13.51
N GLY A 495 19.78 8.81 -14.57
CA GLY A 495 18.61 9.35 -15.28
C GLY A 495 17.69 8.33 -15.96
N ILE A 496 18.15 7.09 -16.22
CA ILE A 496 17.32 6.05 -16.85
C ILE A 496 16.24 5.54 -15.89
N ALA A 497 16.55 5.39 -14.60
CA ALA A 497 15.56 4.97 -13.62
C ALA A 497 14.47 6.04 -13.46
N GLU A 498 14.88 7.28 -13.19
CA GLU A 498 13.96 8.37 -12.87
C GLU A 498 12.97 8.67 -14.01
N VAL A 499 13.45 8.85 -15.25
CA VAL A 499 12.55 9.08 -16.40
C VAL A 499 11.67 7.85 -16.67
N GLY A 500 12.20 6.64 -16.41
CA GLY A 500 11.43 5.40 -16.46
C GLY A 500 10.24 5.38 -15.49
N VAL A 501 10.43 5.83 -14.25
CA VAL A 501 9.33 5.98 -13.28
C VAL A 501 8.39 7.11 -13.68
N MET A 502 8.92 8.27 -14.12
CA MET A 502 8.08 9.40 -14.50
C MET A 502 7.05 9.02 -15.56
N ILE A 503 7.44 8.22 -16.56
CA ILE A 503 6.55 7.70 -17.61
C ILE A 503 5.51 6.72 -17.03
N VAL A 504 5.92 5.83 -16.12
CA VAL A 504 5.01 4.93 -15.40
C VAL A 504 3.97 5.72 -14.60
N SER A 505 4.39 6.74 -13.85
CA SER A 505 3.51 7.62 -13.09
C SER A 505 2.60 8.46 -13.99
N THR A 506 3.08 8.97 -15.13
CA THR A 506 2.25 9.63 -16.15
C THR A 506 1.15 8.69 -16.69
N ALA A 507 1.48 7.43 -16.98
CA ALA A 507 0.52 6.43 -17.45
C ALA A 507 -0.53 6.07 -16.38
N LEU A 508 -0.12 5.88 -15.12
CA LEU A 508 -1.02 5.58 -14.00
C LEU A 508 -1.95 6.76 -13.67
N VAL A 509 -1.42 7.99 -13.63
CA VAL A 509 -2.23 9.20 -13.42
C VAL A 509 -3.24 9.39 -14.55
N THR A 510 -2.85 9.16 -15.82
CA THR A 510 -3.78 9.19 -16.96
C THR A 510 -4.95 8.20 -16.78
N LEU A 511 -4.67 7.00 -16.27
CA LEU A 511 -5.70 5.99 -16.01
C LEU A 511 -6.62 6.42 -14.84
N VAL A 512 -6.09 7.07 -13.81
CA VAL A 512 -6.86 7.68 -12.71
C VAL A 512 -7.73 8.85 -13.20
N MET A 513 -7.23 9.71 -14.09
CA MET A 513 -8.01 10.78 -14.72
C MET A 513 -9.23 10.23 -15.48
N LEU A 514 -9.03 9.13 -16.22
CA LEU A 514 -10.07 8.50 -17.05
C LEU A 514 -11.11 7.71 -16.23
N LEU A 515 -10.70 6.97 -15.20
CA LEU A 515 -11.59 6.14 -14.39
C LEU A 515 -12.24 6.87 -13.20
N ILE A 516 -11.47 7.68 -12.48
CA ILE A 516 -11.80 8.11 -11.11
C ILE A 516 -12.18 9.58 -11.07
N TRP A 517 -11.37 10.46 -11.68
CA TRP A 517 -11.71 11.89 -11.77
C TRP A 517 -12.78 12.18 -12.82
N GLN A 518 -13.00 11.25 -13.76
CA GLN A 518 -14.04 11.33 -14.79
C GLN A 518 -13.94 12.61 -15.62
N THR A 519 -12.71 13.08 -15.88
CA THR A 519 -12.47 14.32 -16.63
C THR A 519 -12.87 14.19 -18.10
N ASN A 520 -13.07 15.32 -18.79
CA ASN A 520 -13.24 15.37 -20.24
C ASN A 520 -12.08 14.63 -20.95
N LEU A 521 -12.40 13.80 -21.94
CA LEU A 521 -11.44 12.98 -22.69
C LEU A 521 -10.31 13.82 -23.32
N PHE A 522 -10.61 15.03 -23.81
CA PHE A 522 -9.60 15.92 -24.38
C PHE A 522 -8.54 16.34 -23.34
N VAL A 523 -8.97 16.69 -22.13
CA VAL A 523 -8.06 17.05 -21.02
C VAL A 523 -7.25 15.83 -20.56
N ALA A 524 -7.90 14.67 -20.48
CA ALA A 524 -7.28 13.41 -20.07
C ALA A 524 -6.25 12.88 -21.09
N LEU A 525 -6.41 13.19 -22.39
CA LEU A 525 -5.41 12.87 -23.43
C LEU A 525 -4.36 13.96 -23.60
N CYS A 526 -4.68 15.22 -23.34
CA CYS A 526 -3.71 16.33 -23.37
C CYS A 526 -2.60 16.15 -22.32
N PHE A 527 -2.93 15.67 -21.11
CA PHE A 527 -1.96 15.40 -20.05
C PHE A 527 -0.80 14.46 -20.48
N PRO A 528 -1.03 13.21 -20.92
CA PRO A 528 0.04 12.33 -21.39
C PRO A 528 0.65 12.79 -22.72
N LEU A 529 -0.10 13.48 -23.58
CA LEU A 529 0.43 14.00 -24.84
C LEU A 529 1.47 15.10 -24.62
N VAL A 530 1.27 15.99 -23.64
CA VAL A 530 2.22 17.06 -23.31
C VAL A 530 3.37 16.51 -22.46
N PHE A 531 3.08 15.95 -21.28
CA PHE A 531 4.13 15.55 -20.34
C PHE A 531 4.85 14.27 -20.78
N GLY A 532 4.11 13.29 -21.33
CA GLY A 532 4.71 12.07 -21.88
C GLY A 532 5.59 12.32 -23.10
N ALA A 533 5.31 13.34 -23.93
CA ALA A 533 6.21 13.71 -25.03
C ALA A 533 7.53 14.31 -24.51
N ILE A 534 7.47 15.17 -23.49
CA ILE A 534 8.67 15.72 -22.81
C ILE A 534 9.48 14.57 -22.18
N GLU A 535 8.80 13.65 -21.49
CA GLU A 535 9.43 12.49 -20.86
C GLU A 535 10.04 11.52 -21.88
N LEU A 536 9.43 11.35 -23.06
CA LEU A 536 10.00 10.53 -24.14
C LEU A 536 11.23 11.20 -24.80
N ILE A 537 11.27 12.53 -24.88
CA ILE A 537 12.48 13.27 -25.30
C ILE A 537 13.60 13.05 -24.28
N TYR A 538 13.31 13.13 -22.97
CA TYR A 538 14.31 12.81 -21.96
C TYR A 538 14.72 11.34 -21.97
N LEU A 539 13.80 10.39 -22.12
CA LEU A 539 14.11 8.96 -22.18
C LEU A 539 15.05 8.66 -23.35
N SER A 540 14.76 9.22 -24.53
CA SER A 540 15.60 9.03 -25.72
C SER A 540 16.94 9.78 -25.67
N ALA A 541 17.08 10.79 -24.80
CA ALA A 541 18.38 11.33 -24.42
C ALA A 541 19.15 10.38 -23.49
N VAL A 542 18.61 9.99 -22.32
CA VAL A 542 19.38 9.15 -21.36
C VAL A 542 19.60 7.73 -21.87
N LEU A 543 18.72 7.17 -22.72
CA LEU A 543 18.94 5.84 -23.31
C LEU A 543 20.21 5.78 -24.18
N SER A 544 20.68 6.90 -24.73
CA SER A 544 21.99 6.96 -25.40
C SER A 544 23.18 6.73 -24.43
N LYS A 545 23.02 7.10 -23.15
CA LYS A 545 23.99 6.92 -22.06
C LYS A 545 23.96 5.52 -21.42
N LEU A 546 23.20 4.55 -21.96
CA LEU A 546 23.06 3.22 -21.34
C LEU A 546 24.40 2.47 -21.21
N LEU A 547 25.33 2.66 -22.15
CA LEU A 547 26.69 2.12 -22.09
C LEU A 547 27.62 2.88 -21.12
N GLU A 548 27.31 4.14 -20.79
CA GLU A 548 28.09 4.97 -19.84
C GLU A 548 27.73 4.72 -18.36
N GLY A 549 26.89 3.72 -18.07
CA GLY A 549 26.49 3.35 -16.71
C GLY A 549 24.98 3.11 -16.55
N GLY A 550 24.15 3.59 -17.47
CA GLY A 550 22.68 3.49 -17.42
C GLY A 550 22.11 2.06 -17.42
N TRP A 551 22.93 1.03 -17.65
CA TRP A 551 22.56 -0.36 -17.44
C TRP A 551 22.37 -0.73 -15.96
N LEU A 552 23.07 -0.07 -15.03
CA LEU A 552 23.09 -0.44 -13.62
C LEU A 552 21.71 -0.33 -12.93
N PRO A 553 20.95 0.78 -13.06
CA PRO A 553 19.64 0.88 -12.40
C PRO A 553 18.62 -0.08 -13.00
N LEU A 554 18.76 -0.41 -14.29
CA LEU A 554 17.95 -1.43 -14.96
C LEU A 554 18.22 -2.83 -14.39
N VAL A 555 19.46 -3.15 -14.00
CA VAL A 555 19.79 -4.41 -13.31
C VAL A 555 19.16 -4.44 -11.90
N PHE A 556 19.23 -3.35 -11.13
CA PHE A 556 18.55 -3.29 -9.82
C PHE A 556 17.02 -3.40 -9.96
N ALA A 557 16.43 -2.65 -10.89
CA ALA A 557 15.00 -2.69 -11.18
C ALA A 557 14.55 -4.08 -11.66
N SER A 558 15.34 -4.75 -12.51
CA SER A 558 15.08 -6.12 -12.98
C SER A 558 15.14 -7.13 -11.83
N PHE A 559 16.16 -7.06 -10.96
CA PHE A 559 16.27 -7.91 -9.77
C PHE A 559 15.04 -7.79 -8.85
N PHE A 560 14.67 -6.56 -8.49
CA PHE A 560 13.50 -6.32 -7.63
C PHE A 560 12.18 -6.72 -8.31
N LEU A 561 12.03 -6.44 -9.62
CA LEU A 561 10.88 -6.87 -10.42
C LEU A 561 10.74 -8.40 -10.43
N CYS A 562 11.84 -9.15 -10.58
CA CYS A 562 11.84 -10.61 -10.52
C CYS A 562 11.41 -11.13 -9.13
N VAL A 563 11.93 -10.56 -8.04
CA VAL A 563 11.55 -10.90 -6.66
C VAL A 563 10.06 -10.64 -6.43
N MET A 564 9.58 -9.45 -6.80
CA MET A 564 8.19 -9.01 -6.58
C MET A 564 7.19 -9.79 -7.43
N TYR A 565 7.48 -9.98 -8.72
CA TYR A 565 6.63 -10.75 -9.62
C TYR A 565 6.56 -12.23 -9.20
N THR A 566 7.68 -12.85 -8.83
CA THR A 566 7.70 -14.23 -8.32
C THR A 566 6.92 -14.36 -7.02
N TRP A 567 7.09 -13.42 -6.09
CA TRP A 567 6.36 -13.44 -4.82
C TRP A 567 4.85 -13.28 -5.01
N ASN A 568 4.42 -12.31 -5.83
CA ASN A 568 3.01 -12.13 -6.15
C ASN A 568 2.44 -13.37 -6.86
N TYR A 569 3.15 -13.91 -7.87
CA TYR A 569 2.71 -15.10 -8.61
C TYR A 569 2.50 -16.31 -7.69
N GLY A 570 3.47 -16.62 -6.82
CA GLY A 570 3.34 -17.69 -5.82
C GLY A 570 2.22 -17.44 -4.81
N SER A 571 2.04 -16.18 -4.37
CA SER A 571 0.96 -15.79 -3.45
C SER A 571 -0.43 -15.94 -4.07
N VAL A 572 -0.60 -15.57 -5.35
CA VAL A 572 -1.84 -15.76 -6.11
C VAL A 572 -2.15 -17.24 -6.30
N LEU A 573 -1.14 -18.06 -6.65
CA LEU A 573 -1.31 -19.51 -6.79
C LEU A 573 -1.70 -20.19 -5.46
N LYS A 574 -1.08 -19.77 -4.34
CA LYS A 574 -1.46 -20.20 -2.98
C LYS A 574 -2.92 -19.87 -2.71
N TYR A 575 -3.29 -18.59 -2.85
CA TYR A 575 -4.64 -18.11 -2.56
C TYR A 575 -5.71 -18.79 -3.42
N GLN A 576 -5.47 -18.96 -4.73
CA GLN A 576 -6.41 -19.65 -5.62
C GLN A 576 -6.64 -21.11 -5.20
N SER A 577 -5.57 -21.80 -4.78
CA SER A 577 -5.65 -23.18 -4.29
C SER A 577 -6.35 -23.28 -2.93
N GLU A 578 -6.10 -22.32 -2.03
CA GLU A 578 -6.78 -22.18 -0.74
C GLU A 578 -8.27 -21.88 -0.88
N VAL A 579 -8.68 -21.11 -1.89
CA VAL A 579 -10.09 -20.85 -2.22
C VAL A 579 -10.76 -22.06 -2.86
N GLN A 580 -10.09 -22.77 -3.77
CA GLN A 580 -10.63 -23.98 -4.40
C GLN A 580 -10.82 -25.14 -3.41
N GLY A 581 -9.97 -25.22 -2.37
CA GLY A 581 -10.09 -26.21 -1.30
C GLY A 581 -11.00 -25.81 -0.13
N LYS A 582 -11.81 -24.74 -0.24
CA LYS A 582 -12.72 -24.36 0.85
C LYS A 582 -13.79 -25.43 1.09
N ILE A 583 -14.01 -25.73 2.37
CA ILE A 583 -15.16 -26.53 2.80
C ILE A 583 -16.42 -25.67 2.61
N SER A 584 -17.46 -26.21 1.98
CA SER A 584 -18.77 -25.56 1.93
C SER A 584 -19.43 -25.60 3.31
N MET A 585 -20.25 -24.59 3.63
CA MET A 585 -21.01 -24.59 4.88
C MET A 585 -22.01 -25.75 4.89
N ASP A 586 -22.56 -26.10 3.72
CA ASP A 586 -23.56 -27.14 3.50
C ASP A 586 -23.01 -28.52 3.88
N LEU A 587 -21.82 -28.87 3.38
CA LEU A 587 -21.11 -30.12 3.76
C LEU A 587 -20.84 -30.19 5.27
N MET A 588 -20.64 -29.04 5.93
CA MET A 588 -20.43 -29.01 7.38
C MET A 588 -21.73 -29.15 8.20
N LEU A 589 -22.88 -28.84 7.60
CA LEU A 589 -24.19 -29.16 8.18
C LEU A 589 -24.53 -30.64 7.97
N ASP A 590 -24.24 -31.20 6.80
CA ASP A 590 -24.39 -32.64 6.50
C ASP A 590 -23.57 -33.54 7.44
N LEU A 591 -22.40 -33.06 7.91
CA LEU A 591 -21.52 -33.75 8.86
C LEU A 591 -21.98 -33.71 10.33
N GLY A 592 -23.00 -32.91 10.67
CA GLY A 592 -23.55 -32.78 12.02
C GLY A 592 -22.62 -32.11 13.05
N SER A 593 -23.12 -31.90 14.28
CA SER A 593 -22.40 -31.17 15.35
C SER A 593 -21.11 -31.86 15.84
N SER A 594 -21.02 -33.19 15.72
CA SER A 594 -19.78 -33.95 15.97
C SER A 594 -18.79 -33.90 14.81
N LEU A 595 -19.19 -33.43 13.63
CA LEU A 595 -18.43 -33.47 12.38
C LEU A 595 -17.95 -34.87 11.97
N GLY A 596 -18.60 -35.93 12.45
CA GLY A 596 -18.14 -37.31 12.31
C GLY A 596 -16.88 -37.65 13.13
N THR A 597 -16.51 -36.82 14.11
CA THR A 597 -15.25 -36.89 14.86
C THR A 597 -15.45 -36.88 16.38
N LEU A 598 -14.43 -37.28 17.13
CA LEU A 598 -14.45 -37.25 18.60
C LEU A 598 -14.21 -35.82 19.12
N ARG A 599 -15.05 -35.35 20.06
CA ARG A 599 -14.84 -34.07 20.77
C ARG A 599 -13.99 -34.32 22.02
N THR A 600 -12.77 -33.81 22.06
CA THR A 600 -11.89 -33.79 23.24
C THR A 600 -12.06 -32.48 24.01
N PRO A 601 -12.03 -32.47 25.35
CA PRO A 601 -12.15 -31.23 26.12
C PRO A 601 -10.94 -30.30 25.86
N GLY A 602 -11.20 -29.00 25.73
CA GLY A 602 -10.19 -27.98 25.41
C GLY A 602 -10.68 -26.93 24.40
N ILE A 603 -9.86 -25.91 24.14
CA ILE A 603 -10.15 -24.87 23.14
C ILE A 603 -9.15 -24.93 21.98
N GLY A 604 -9.66 -25.19 20.78
CA GLY A 604 -8.88 -25.22 19.54
C GLY A 604 -8.86 -23.87 18.83
N LEU A 605 -7.73 -23.16 18.87
CA LEU A 605 -7.52 -21.89 18.18
C LEU A 605 -6.98 -22.14 16.76
N VAL A 606 -7.85 -21.98 15.76
CA VAL A 606 -7.53 -22.22 14.33
C VAL A 606 -7.17 -20.90 13.65
N TYR A 607 -5.87 -20.68 13.39
CA TYR A 607 -5.41 -19.43 12.79
C TYR A 607 -5.55 -19.45 11.27
N ASN A 608 -6.21 -18.42 10.71
CA ASN A 608 -6.57 -18.37 9.30
C ASN A 608 -6.37 -16.98 8.68
N GLU A 609 -5.86 -16.96 7.43
CA GLU A 609 -5.76 -15.74 6.62
C GLU A 609 -7.03 -15.50 5.77
N LEU A 610 -7.87 -16.52 5.56
CA LEU A 610 -9.16 -16.39 4.90
C LEU A 610 -10.18 -15.76 5.85
N VAL A 611 -10.71 -14.61 5.42
CA VAL A 611 -11.71 -13.83 6.15
C VAL A 611 -13.10 -14.50 6.10
N GLN A 612 -13.41 -15.21 5.01
CA GLN A 612 -14.71 -15.82 4.75
C GLN A 612 -14.58 -17.30 4.34
N GLY A 613 -15.43 -18.16 4.91
CA GLY A 613 -15.40 -19.61 4.75
C GLY A 613 -14.41 -20.31 5.69
N ILE A 614 -14.42 -21.64 5.70
CA ILE A 614 -13.62 -22.49 6.59
C ILE A 614 -12.40 -23.00 5.79
N PRO A 615 -11.17 -22.98 6.36
CA PRO A 615 -9.96 -23.25 5.60
C PRO A 615 -9.82 -24.74 5.26
N SER A 616 -9.28 -25.02 4.07
CA SER A 616 -8.90 -26.38 3.62
C SER A 616 -8.07 -27.13 4.67
N VAL A 617 -7.17 -26.42 5.36
CA VAL A 617 -6.32 -26.93 6.44
C VAL A 617 -7.14 -27.60 7.56
N PHE A 618 -8.31 -27.06 7.91
CA PHE A 618 -9.17 -27.66 8.94
C PHE A 618 -9.82 -28.96 8.44
N GLY A 619 -10.19 -29.02 7.16
CA GLY A 619 -10.71 -30.26 6.54
C GLY A 619 -9.65 -31.34 6.42
N GLN A 620 -8.43 -30.97 6.03
CA GLN A 620 -7.29 -31.89 6.03
C GLN A 620 -6.99 -32.41 7.45
N PHE A 621 -7.05 -31.54 8.45
CA PHE A 621 -6.91 -31.93 9.85
C PHE A 621 -7.96 -32.95 10.30
N LEU A 622 -9.25 -32.75 9.96
CA LEU A 622 -10.33 -33.71 10.26
C LEU A 622 -10.10 -35.10 9.62
N LEU A 623 -9.49 -35.14 8.42
CA LEU A 623 -9.18 -36.38 7.71
C LEU A 623 -7.97 -37.12 8.29
N ASP A 624 -6.91 -36.38 8.64
CA ASP A 624 -5.67 -36.96 9.19
C ASP A 624 -5.81 -37.32 10.69
N LEU A 625 -6.65 -36.57 11.42
CA LEU A 625 -6.92 -36.73 12.85
C LEU A 625 -8.42 -36.51 13.13
N PRO A 626 -9.23 -37.60 13.28
CA PRO A 626 -10.67 -37.49 13.51
C PRO A 626 -11.03 -37.14 14.97
N ALA A 627 -10.35 -36.14 15.52
CA ALA A 627 -10.56 -35.59 16.86
C ALA A 627 -10.45 -34.06 16.87
N ILE A 628 -11.42 -33.40 17.48
CA ILE A 628 -11.57 -31.95 17.55
C ILE A 628 -11.79 -31.47 18.98
N HIS A 629 -11.45 -30.21 19.26
CA HIS A 629 -11.65 -29.62 20.58
C HIS A 629 -13.13 -29.31 20.84
N SER A 630 -13.55 -29.33 22.11
CA SER A 630 -14.95 -29.11 22.49
C SER A 630 -15.44 -27.74 22.01
N THR A 631 -14.63 -26.69 22.20
CA THR A 631 -14.83 -25.37 21.57
C THR A 631 -13.76 -25.11 20.50
N ILE A 632 -14.17 -24.57 19.35
CA ILE A 632 -13.25 -24.22 18.24
C ILE A 632 -13.43 -22.75 17.87
N ILE A 633 -12.32 -22.01 17.79
CA ILE A 633 -12.32 -20.58 17.49
C ILE A 633 -11.40 -20.31 16.29
N PHE A 634 -12.00 -19.90 15.17
CA PHE A 634 -11.27 -19.47 13.97
C PHE A 634 -10.76 -18.04 14.16
N VAL A 635 -9.46 -17.87 14.42
CA VAL A 635 -8.84 -16.57 14.68
C VAL A 635 -8.27 -15.97 13.40
N CYS A 636 -8.80 -14.82 13.00
CA CYS A 636 -8.26 -13.99 11.91
C CYS A 636 -7.66 -12.69 12.49
N ILE A 637 -6.40 -12.41 12.18
CA ILE A 637 -5.71 -11.21 12.68
C ILE A 637 -5.76 -10.11 11.61
N LYS A 638 -6.55 -9.04 11.84
CA LYS A 638 -6.56 -7.82 11.01
C LYS A 638 -5.71 -6.73 11.68
N ASN A 639 -4.86 -6.05 10.91
CA ASN A 639 -4.16 -4.85 11.37
C ASN A 639 -4.94 -3.61 10.90
N VAL A 640 -5.06 -2.60 11.75
CA VAL A 640 -5.91 -1.41 11.56
C VAL A 640 -5.02 -0.15 11.60
N PRO A 641 -5.27 0.90 10.79
CA PRO A 641 -4.38 2.07 10.69
C PRO A 641 -4.35 3.00 11.93
N VAL A 642 -4.84 2.56 13.10
CA VAL A 642 -4.71 3.26 14.38
C VAL A 642 -3.44 2.82 15.13
N PRO A 643 -2.83 3.65 16.01
CA PRO A 643 -1.60 3.27 16.71
C PRO A 643 -1.80 2.11 17.69
N VAL A 644 -2.92 2.12 18.41
CA VAL A 644 -3.35 1.12 19.40
C VAL A 644 -4.86 0.95 19.22
N VAL A 645 -5.37 -0.28 19.28
CA VAL A 645 -6.83 -0.54 19.29
C VAL A 645 -7.30 -0.68 20.74
N PRO A 646 -8.41 -0.03 21.17
CA PRO A 646 -8.99 -0.23 22.50
C PRO A 646 -9.31 -1.70 22.77
N GLN A 647 -9.16 -2.18 24.02
CA GLN A 647 -9.40 -3.60 24.34
C GLN A 647 -10.83 -4.05 24.00
N GLU A 648 -11.83 -3.20 24.24
CA GLU A 648 -13.24 -3.47 23.90
C GLU A 648 -13.50 -3.63 22.40
N GLU A 649 -12.67 -3.03 21.56
CA GLU A 649 -12.76 -3.12 20.09
C GLU A 649 -11.79 -4.14 19.49
N ARG A 650 -10.91 -4.74 20.31
CA ARG A 650 -9.82 -5.62 19.86
C ARG A 650 -10.33 -6.97 19.37
N PHE A 651 -11.36 -7.52 19.99
CA PHE A 651 -11.90 -8.84 19.64
C PHE A 651 -13.37 -8.73 19.23
N LEU A 652 -13.67 -9.13 18.00
CA LEU A 652 -15.03 -9.28 17.52
C LEU A 652 -15.34 -10.74 17.27
N PHE A 653 -16.52 -11.19 17.70
CA PHE A 653 -16.98 -12.58 17.61
C PHE A 653 -18.29 -12.69 16.82
N ARG A 654 -18.44 -13.81 16.11
CA ARG A 654 -19.72 -14.36 15.62
C ARG A 654 -19.67 -15.88 15.63
N ARG A 655 -20.82 -16.55 15.71
CA ARG A 655 -20.92 -18.00 15.45
C ARG A 655 -20.69 -18.31 13.98
N VAL A 656 -20.16 -19.51 13.70
CA VAL A 656 -19.94 -20.03 12.34
C VAL A 656 -21.05 -21.00 11.93
N CYS A 657 -21.60 -21.72 12.91
CA CYS A 657 -22.64 -22.74 12.77
C CYS A 657 -23.67 -22.58 13.92
N PRO A 658 -24.79 -23.34 13.92
CA PRO A 658 -25.76 -23.35 15.03
C PRO A 658 -25.12 -23.64 16.40
N LYS A 659 -25.82 -23.30 17.51
CA LYS A 659 -25.28 -23.32 18.89
C LYS A 659 -24.51 -24.61 19.18
N ASP A 660 -25.11 -25.76 18.90
CA ASP A 660 -24.64 -27.14 19.11
C ASP A 660 -23.24 -27.47 18.57
N TYR A 661 -22.70 -26.67 17.66
CA TYR A 661 -21.37 -26.88 17.08
C TYR A 661 -20.24 -26.29 17.94
N HIS A 662 -20.52 -25.33 18.83
CA HIS A 662 -19.53 -24.57 19.60
C HIS A 662 -18.35 -24.04 18.74
N MET A 663 -18.68 -23.53 17.55
CA MET A 663 -17.73 -23.03 16.54
C MET A 663 -17.88 -21.54 16.31
N PHE A 664 -16.86 -20.77 16.69
CA PHE A 664 -16.86 -19.31 16.67
C PHE A 664 -15.81 -18.77 15.68
N ARG A 665 -16.03 -17.58 15.12
CA ARG A 665 -15.03 -16.80 14.37
C ARG A 665 -14.68 -15.57 15.17
N CYS A 666 -13.38 -15.40 15.42
CA CYS A 666 -12.82 -14.25 16.11
C CYS A 666 -12.01 -13.40 15.12
N ILE A 667 -12.33 -12.12 14.99
CA ILE A 667 -11.48 -11.14 14.32
C ILE A 667 -10.73 -10.35 15.40
N ALA A 668 -9.42 -10.57 15.48
CA ALA A 668 -8.54 -9.86 16.38
C ALA A 668 -7.92 -8.65 15.66
N ARG A 669 -8.34 -7.44 16.05
CA ARG A 669 -7.86 -6.15 15.53
C ARG A 669 -6.62 -5.68 16.30
N TYR A 670 -5.55 -5.32 15.58
CA TYR A 670 -4.34 -4.75 16.17
C TYR A 670 -3.95 -3.42 15.51
N GLY A 671 -3.56 -2.45 16.33
CA GLY A 671 -2.98 -1.19 15.87
C GLY A 671 -1.53 -1.35 15.39
N TYR A 672 -1.05 -0.42 14.57
CA TYR A 672 0.31 -0.49 13.98
C TYR A 672 1.46 -0.38 15.02
N LYS A 673 1.15 -0.06 16.28
CA LYS A 673 2.07 -0.12 17.42
C LYS A 673 1.67 -1.07 18.53
N ASP A 674 0.63 -1.88 18.36
CA ASP A 674 0.30 -2.92 19.33
C ASP A 674 1.40 -3.98 19.37
N ILE A 675 1.94 -4.20 20.56
CA ILE A 675 3.07 -5.08 20.78
C ILE A 675 2.54 -6.50 20.95
N ARG A 676 2.52 -7.27 19.85
CA ARG A 676 2.24 -8.73 19.81
C ARG A 676 3.31 -9.60 20.51
N LYS A 677 3.88 -9.08 21.61
CA LYS A 677 4.69 -9.79 22.61
C LYS A 677 3.96 -9.86 23.97
N GLU A 678 2.65 -9.62 24.00
CA GLU A 678 1.80 -10.05 25.12
C GLU A 678 2.11 -11.53 25.41
N ASP A 679 2.29 -11.88 26.68
CA ASP A 679 2.50 -13.27 27.06
C ASP A 679 1.21 -14.05 26.78
N HIS A 680 1.33 -15.30 26.33
CA HIS A 680 0.24 -15.97 25.62
C HIS A 680 -1.04 -16.09 26.46
N ARG A 681 -0.89 -16.32 27.77
CA ARG A 681 -1.95 -16.30 28.78
C ARG A 681 -2.78 -15.01 28.81
N ALA A 682 -2.18 -13.84 28.58
CA ALA A 682 -2.92 -12.58 28.54
C ALA A 682 -3.78 -12.46 27.27
N PHE A 683 -3.30 -13.00 26.14
CA PHE A 683 -4.11 -13.12 24.93
C PHE A 683 -5.25 -14.14 25.10
N GLU A 684 -4.95 -15.30 25.69
CA GLU A 684 -5.93 -16.35 26.05
C GLU A 684 -7.05 -15.78 26.96
N GLN A 685 -6.68 -15.07 28.03
CA GLN A 685 -7.62 -14.45 28.97
C GLN A 685 -8.51 -13.37 28.32
N LEU A 686 -7.93 -12.41 27.59
CA LEU A 686 -8.71 -11.35 26.93
C LEU A 686 -9.63 -11.91 25.83
N LEU A 687 -9.23 -13.01 25.18
CA LEU A 687 -10.03 -13.70 24.17
C LEU A 687 -11.22 -14.44 24.81
N LEU A 688 -11.03 -15.08 25.98
CA LEU A 688 -12.11 -15.67 26.77
C LEU A 688 -13.10 -14.62 27.29
N GLU A 689 -12.61 -13.55 27.92
CA GLU A 689 -13.44 -12.46 28.46
C GLU A 689 -14.31 -11.84 27.36
N SER A 690 -13.73 -11.63 26.17
CA SER A 690 -14.44 -11.13 25.00
C SER A 690 -15.46 -12.14 24.44
N LEU A 691 -15.21 -13.44 24.57
CA LEU A 691 -16.16 -14.49 24.18
C LEU A 691 -17.31 -14.62 25.18
N GLU A 692 -17.06 -14.61 26.50
CA GLU A 692 -18.13 -14.56 27.50
C GLU A 692 -19.01 -13.30 27.30
N LYS A 693 -18.40 -12.13 27.02
CA LYS A 693 -19.12 -10.87 26.72
C LYS A 693 -19.96 -10.98 25.45
N PHE A 694 -19.47 -11.68 24.42
CA PHE A 694 -20.27 -11.99 23.22
C PHE A 694 -21.47 -12.89 23.53
N LEU A 695 -21.26 -14.00 24.25
CA LEU A 695 -22.33 -14.96 24.59
C LEU A 695 -23.46 -14.30 25.42
N ARG A 696 -23.10 -13.50 26.43
CA ARG A 696 -24.07 -12.72 27.22
C ARG A 696 -24.86 -11.74 26.36
N LYS A 697 -24.21 -11.05 25.42
CA LYS A 697 -24.87 -10.10 24.52
C LYS A 697 -25.80 -10.80 23.52
N GLU A 698 -25.38 -11.94 22.97
CA GLU A 698 -26.18 -12.74 22.04
C GLU A 698 -27.45 -13.28 22.72
N ALA A 699 -27.34 -13.75 23.97
CA ALA A 699 -28.51 -14.15 24.77
C ALA A 699 -29.46 -12.98 25.06
N GLN A 700 -28.92 -11.79 25.40
CA GLN A 700 -29.73 -10.57 25.59
C GLN A 700 -30.45 -10.13 24.30
N GLU A 701 -29.80 -10.25 23.14
CA GLU A 701 -30.43 -9.94 21.85
C GLU A 701 -31.54 -10.95 21.50
N VAL A 702 -31.33 -12.25 21.74
CA VAL A 702 -32.37 -13.28 21.56
C VAL A 702 -33.55 -13.09 22.51
N ALA A 703 -33.30 -12.80 23.79
CA ALA A 703 -34.35 -12.53 24.78
C ALA A 703 -35.19 -11.29 24.41
N LEU A 704 -34.55 -10.25 23.86
CA LEU A 704 -35.22 -9.06 23.36
C LEU A 704 -36.08 -9.39 22.11
N GLU A 705 -35.54 -10.14 21.14
CA GLU A 705 -36.30 -10.60 19.97
C GLU A 705 -37.53 -11.44 20.35
N SER A 706 -37.44 -12.33 21.35
CA SER A 706 -38.61 -13.06 21.85
C SER A 706 -39.65 -12.14 22.52
N SER A 707 -39.22 -11.16 23.33
CA SER A 707 -40.14 -10.23 24.00
C SER A 707 -40.91 -9.32 23.03
N ILE A 708 -40.31 -9.02 21.88
CA ILE A 708 -40.97 -8.27 20.80
C ILE A 708 -41.99 -9.17 20.06
N GLY A 709 -41.65 -10.45 19.87
CA GLY A 709 -42.54 -11.43 19.23
C GLY A 709 -43.83 -11.73 19.98
N GLU A 710 -43.83 -11.64 21.31
CA GLU A 710 -45.05 -11.81 22.14
C GLU A 710 -45.99 -10.59 22.04
N HIS A 711 -45.43 -9.37 21.98
CA HIS A 711 -46.24 -8.14 21.90
C HIS A 711 -47.05 -7.99 20.59
N ASP A 712 -46.59 -8.58 19.48
CA ASP A 712 -47.33 -8.60 18.21
C ASP A 712 -48.48 -9.64 18.19
N LEU A 713 -48.57 -10.54 19.19
CA LEU A 713 -49.64 -11.55 19.29
C LEU A 713 -50.81 -11.11 20.18
N ASP A 714 -50.54 -10.44 21.30
CA ASP A 714 -51.60 -9.99 22.23
C ASP A 714 -52.45 -8.82 21.68
N SER A 715 -51.92 -8.07 20.71
CA SER A 715 -52.53 -6.83 20.21
C SER A 715 -53.73 -7.01 19.26
N ILE A 716 -54.11 -8.25 18.92
CA ILE A 716 -55.23 -8.55 18.00
C ILE A 716 -56.55 -8.90 18.74
N SER A 717 -56.54 -9.03 20.08
CA SER A 717 -57.66 -9.64 20.82
C SER A 717 -58.48 -8.75 21.79
N MET A 718 -58.37 -7.41 21.76
CA MET A 718 -59.34 -6.54 22.46
C MET A 718 -59.53 -5.14 21.83
N TRP A 719 -60.52 -5.00 20.94
CA TRP A 719 -61.77 -4.25 21.21
C TRP A 719 -62.64 -4.14 19.96
N SER A 720 -63.95 -4.01 20.18
CA SER A 720 -64.92 -3.72 19.12
C SER A 720 -65.91 -2.65 19.57
N ARG A 721 -66.40 -1.90 18.57
CA ARG A 721 -67.57 -1.00 18.58
C ARG A 721 -67.40 0.49 18.96
N ASP A 722 -67.88 1.28 17.99
CA ASP A 722 -68.68 2.52 18.10
C ASP A 722 -67.98 3.88 18.35
N ASP A 723 -67.46 4.41 17.23
CA ASP A 723 -67.75 5.73 16.63
C ASP A 723 -66.93 7.03 16.90
N GLU A 724 -66.98 7.87 15.85
CA GLU A 724 -66.56 9.28 15.62
C GLU A 724 -65.06 9.65 15.39
N VAL A 725 -64.88 10.55 14.41
CA VAL A 725 -63.69 11.10 13.71
C VAL A 725 -64.18 12.46 13.14
N PRO A 726 -63.42 13.59 13.04
CA PRO A 726 -61.97 13.79 12.84
C PRO A 726 -61.26 14.53 14.02
N ASP A 727 -59.98 14.97 13.99
CA ASP A 727 -59.17 15.49 12.87
C ASP A 727 -57.63 15.34 13.03
N LEU A 728 -56.88 15.80 12.03
CA LEU A 728 -55.45 15.58 11.81
C LEU A 728 -54.56 16.74 12.31
N ASP A 729 -53.45 16.48 13.03
CA ASP A 729 -52.10 16.99 12.65
C ASP A 729 -50.92 16.63 13.60
N GLU A 730 -49.70 16.72 13.05
CA GLU A 730 -48.36 16.83 13.68
C GLU A 730 -47.99 15.98 14.93
N ILE A 731 -47.39 14.80 14.72
CA ILE A 731 -46.45 14.20 15.69
C ILE A 731 -45.09 14.90 15.58
N ARG A 732 -44.67 15.65 16.61
CA ARG A 732 -43.33 16.28 16.70
C ARG A 732 -42.40 15.55 17.65
N VAL A 733 -41.15 15.36 17.23
CA VAL A 733 -40.06 14.81 18.06
C VAL A 733 -39.65 15.81 19.16
N PRO A 734 -39.56 15.41 20.44
CA PRO A 734 -39.10 16.31 21.50
C PRO A 734 -37.59 16.55 21.43
N LEU A 735 -37.18 17.82 21.31
CA LEU A 735 -35.81 18.27 21.55
C LEU A 735 -35.70 18.92 22.93
N MET A 736 -34.61 18.65 23.64
CA MET A 736 -34.36 19.21 24.98
C MET A 736 -34.24 20.74 24.94
N ARG A 737 -34.66 21.41 26.02
CA ARG A 737 -34.46 22.85 26.23
C ARG A 737 -34.06 23.14 27.67
N GLU A 738 -33.01 23.93 27.84
CA GLU A 738 -32.47 24.32 29.14
C GLU A 738 -33.33 25.38 29.83
N ALA A 739 -33.36 25.36 31.17
CA ALA A 739 -33.85 26.44 32.04
C ALA A 739 -33.04 26.47 33.35
N PRO A 740 -32.87 27.64 34.01
CA PRO A 740 -31.76 27.85 34.96
C PRO A 740 -32.09 27.68 36.46
N GLN A 741 -31.04 27.81 37.27
CA GLN A 741 -30.94 27.57 38.71
C GLN A 741 -31.76 28.50 39.61
N THR A 742 -32.09 28.04 40.82
CA THR A 742 -32.07 28.88 42.05
C THR A 742 -31.87 28.05 43.31
N SER A 743 -31.29 28.63 44.36
CA SER A 743 -30.99 28.02 45.67
C SER A 743 -32.09 28.35 46.71
N THR A 744 -32.19 27.84 47.96
CA THR A 744 -31.35 27.04 48.90
C THR A 744 -32.33 26.48 50.00
N SER A 745 -32.04 25.78 51.12
CA SER A 745 -30.85 25.26 51.84
C SER A 745 -31.27 24.31 52.99
N ARG A 746 -30.45 23.29 53.33
CA ARG A 746 -30.31 22.62 54.67
C ARG A 746 -31.54 21.83 55.22
N ALA A 747 -31.40 20.74 55.99
CA ALA A 747 -30.29 19.82 56.32
C ALA A 747 -30.88 18.56 57.04
N SER A 748 -30.03 17.64 57.54
CA SER A 748 -30.34 16.37 58.27
C SER A 748 -30.83 15.20 57.39
N ASP A 749 -30.48 13.93 57.63
CA ASP A 749 -29.30 13.34 58.32
C ASP A 749 -29.13 11.85 57.90
N ALA A 750 -27.95 11.28 58.12
CA ALA A 750 -27.58 9.84 58.06
C ALA A 750 -27.69 9.06 56.72
N GLY A 751 -26.76 8.12 56.52
CA GLY A 751 -26.89 6.99 55.58
C GLY A 751 -26.12 7.10 54.25
N GLU A 752 -24.87 6.61 54.20
CA GLU A 752 -24.29 6.10 52.94
C GLU A 752 -24.72 4.64 52.77
N ASP A 753 -25.68 4.40 51.87
CA ASP A 753 -26.02 3.04 51.40
C ASP A 753 -25.87 2.96 49.88
N LEU A 754 -25.32 1.83 49.42
CA LEU A 754 -25.09 1.55 48.00
C LEU A 754 -26.43 1.25 47.30
N PRO A 755 -26.64 1.69 46.04
CA PRO A 755 -27.79 1.25 45.26
C PRO A 755 -27.68 -0.26 45.03
N ALA A 756 -28.53 -1.02 45.74
CA ALA A 756 -28.48 -2.47 45.75
C ALA A 756 -28.83 -3.08 44.37
N SER A 757 -28.25 -4.26 44.14
CA SER A 757 -28.56 -5.18 43.05
C SER A 757 -30.04 -5.18 42.65
N VAL A 758 -30.32 -4.73 41.43
CA VAL A 758 -31.50 -5.19 40.69
C VAL A 758 -31.20 -6.62 40.28
N MET A 759 -31.86 -7.59 40.91
CA MET A 759 -31.67 -9.01 40.59
C MET A 759 -32.34 -9.37 39.27
N CYS A 760 -31.84 -10.43 38.64
CA CYS A 760 -32.25 -10.85 37.29
C CYS A 760 -33.75 -11.21 37.22
N ALA A 761 -34.39 -10.80 36.14
CA ALA A 761 -35.40 -11.66 35.52
C ALA A 761 -34.65 -12.78 34.78
N ASP A 762 -35.17 -14.01 34.88
CA ASP A 762 -34.60 -15.29 34.47
C ASP A 762 -33.39 -15.25 33.50
N GLU A 763 -32.22 -15.70 33.97
CA GLU A 763 -31.09 -15.98 33.09
C GLU A 763 -31.39 -17.22 32.23
N ASP A 764 -31.26 -17.10 30.90
CA ASP A 764 -31.50 -18.20 29.95
C ASP A 764 -30.65 -19.43 30.32
N PRO A 765 -31.25 -20.59 30.68
CA PRO A 765 -30.50 -21.77 31.11
C PRO A 765 -29.61 -22.35 29.99
N SER A 766 -29.83 -22.00 28.72
CA SER A 766 -28.91 -22.33 27.63
C SER A 766 -27.61 -21.52 27.67
N LEU A 767 -27.64 -20.29 28.20
CA LEU A 767 -26.46 -19.44 28.38
C LEU A 767 -25.58 -19.96 29.53
N GLU A 768 -26.16 -20.33 30.68
CA GLU A 768 -25.39 -20.85 31.82
C GLU A 768 -24.66 -22.15 31.43
N TYR A 769 -25.34 -23.04 30.70
CA TYR A 769 -24.73 -24.26 30.16
C TYR A 769 -23.57 -23.98 29.20
N GLU A 770 -23.71 -23.04 28.26
CA GLU A 770 -22.61 -22.68 27.35
C GLU A 770 -21.43 -22.02 28.07
N LEU A 771 -21.68 -21.19 29.09
CA LEU A 771 -20.63 -20.57 29.91
C LEU A 771 -19.91 -21.61 30.80
N ALA A 772 -20.62 -22.61 31.33
CA ALA A 772 -20.04 -23.72 32.06
C ALA A 772 -19.14 -24.59 31.16
N ALA A 773 -19.65 -24.98 29.98
CA ALA A 773 -18.89 -25.75 28.99
C ALA A 773 -17.64 -25.00 28.47
N LEU A 774 -17.72 -23.67 28.32
CA LEU A 774 -16.58 -22.84 27.95
C LEU A 774 -15.50 -22.79 29.06
N ARG A 775 -15.91 -22.81 30.34
CA ARG A 775 -14.99 -22.85 31.49
C ARG A 775 -14.28 -24.19 31.60
N GLU A 776 -15.01 -25.32 31.49
CA GLU A 776 -14.42 -26.66 31.45
C GLU A 776 -13.43 -26.82 30.28
N ALA A 777 -13.77 -26.28 29.11
CA ALA A 777 -12.88 -26.22 27.96
C ALA A 777 -11.64 -25.34 28.23
N SER A 778 -11.79 -24.22 28.92
CA SER A 778 -10.68 -23.34 29.30
C SER A 778 -9.74 -23.99 30.33
N GLU A 779 -10.26 -24.71 31.31
CA GLU A 779 -9.45 -25.44 32.31
C GLU A 779 -8.67 -26.58 31.68
N SER A 780 -9.24 -27.21 30.64
CA SER A 780 -8.58 -28.24 29.82
C SER A 780 -7.50 -27.68 28.89
N GLY A 781 -7.47 -26.37 28.65
CA GLY A 781 -6.38 -25.64 28.01
C GLY A 781 -6.52 -25.39 26.50
N PHE A 782 -5.53 -24.66 25.96
CA PHE A 782 -5.52 -24.14 24.58
C PHE A 782 -4.56 -24.89 23.66
N THR A 783 -5.03 -25.23 22.46
CA THR A 783 -4.24 -25.81 21.37
C THR A 783 -4.27 -24.92 20.13
N TYR A 784 -3.12 -24.71 19.51
CA TYR A 784 -2.88 -23.75 18.44
C TYR A 784 -2.74 -24.47 17.10
N LEU A 785 -3.83 -24.54 16.33
CA LEU A 785 -3.85 -25.15 15.02
C LEU A 785 -3.37 -24.15 13.96
N LEU A 786 -2.24 -24.46 13.33
CA LEU A 786 -1.51 -23.55 12.45
C LEU A 786 -1.25 -24.21 11.09
N GLY A 787 -1.90 -23.69 10.05
CA GLY A 787 -1.74 -24.20 8.68
C GLY A 787 -0.41 -23.82 8.04
N HIS A 788 0.35 -24.82 7.58
CA HIS A 788 1.56 -24.62 6.80
C HIS A 788 1.35 -25.05 5.33
N GLY A 789 0.71 -24.18 4.56
CA GLY A 789 0.46 -24.39 3.13
C GLY A 789 1.72 -24.19 2.26
N ASP A 790 2.42 -25.26 1.89
CA ASP A 790 3.48 -25.27 0.85
C ASP A 790 2.85 -25.24 -0.56
N VAL A 791 3.59 -24.79 -1.58
CA VAL A 791 3.10 -24.67 -2.97
C VAL A 791 4.11 -25.30 -3.91
N ARG A 792 3.70 -26.36 -4.63
CA ARG A 792 4.57 -27.10 -5.55
C ARG A 792 3.96 -27.22 -6.93
N ALA A 793 4.78 -27.05 -7.96
CA ALA A 793 4.35 -27.21 -9.34
C ALA A 793 4.08 -28.70 -9.68
N ARG A 794 2.92 -28.98 -10.29
CA ARG A 794 2.53 -30.34 -10.74
C ARG A 794 3.62 -30.98 -11.63
N LYS A 795 3.77 -32.31 -11.58
CA LYS A 795 4.74 -33.06 -12.41
C LYS A 795 4.61 -32.77 -13.91
N LYS A 796 3.40 -32.47 -14.41
CA LYS A 796 3.12 -32.08 -15.81
C LYS A 796 3.34 -30.58 -16.15
N SER A 797 3.64 -29.71 -15.17
CA SER A 797 3.86 -28.27 -15.42
C SER A 797 5.15 -28.00 -16.22
N VAL A 798 5.14 -26.92 -17.02
CA VAL A 798 6.30 -26.42 -17.78
C VAL A 798 7.51 -26.15 -16.88
N PHE A 799 8.72 -26.31 -17.43
CA PHE A 799 9.98 -26.15 -16.70
C PHE A 799 10.09 -24.79 -16.00
N LEU A 800 9.76 -23.69 -16.68
CA LEU A 800 9.80 -22.34 -16.08
C LEU A 800 8.88 -22.21 -14.86
N LYS A 801 7.67 -22.79 -14.89
CA LYS A 801 6.75 -22.80 -13.74
C LYS A 801 7.31 -23.62 -12.58
N LYS A 802 7.93 -24.76 -12.86
CA LYS A 802 8.64 -25.57 -11.83
C LYS A 802 9.80 -24.80 -11.21
N LEU A 803 10.60 -24.10 -12.01
CA LEU A 803 11.73 -23.30 -11.54
C LEU A 803 11.27 -22.14 -10.64
N VAL A 804 10.29 -21.36 -11.10
CA VAL A 804 9.75 -20.20 -10.36
C VAL A 804 9.08 -20.61 -9.06
N VAL A 805 8.26 -21.68 -9.06
CA VAL A 805 7.53 -22.13 -7.86
C VAL A 805 8.43 -22.91 -6.90
N ASN A 806 9.07 -23.99 -7.36
CA ASN A 806 9.74 -24.94 -6.46
C ASN A 806 11.11 -24.44 -5.96
N TYR A 807 11.75 -23.50 -6.67
CA TYR A 807 13.03 -22.92 -6.25
C TYR A 807 12.88 -21.46 -5.83
N PHE A 808 12.54 -20.53 -6.72
CA PHE A 808 12.58 -19.09 -6.38
C PHE A 808 11.53 -18.68 -5.33
N TYR A 809 10.27 -19.06 -5.48
CA TYR A 809 9.23 -18.75 -4.49
C TYR A 809 9.47 -19.49 -3.15
N ALA A 810 9.83 -20.77 -3.19
CA ALA A 810 10.21 -21.52 -1.99
C ALA A 810 11.41 -20.91 -1.25
N PHE A 811 12.47 -20.50 -1.98
CA PHE A 811 13.62 -19.81 -1.42
C PHE A 811 13.24 -18.49 -0.76
N LEU A 812 12.49 -17.63 -1.46
CA LEU A 812 12.01 -16.35 -0.91
C LEU A 812 11.16 -16.57 0.34
N ARG A 813 10.26 -17.57 0.32
CA ARG A 813 9.42 -17.93 1.48
C ARG A 813 10.24 -18.39 2.68
N ASN A 814 11.21 -19.28 2.47
CA ASN A 814 11.98 -19.89 3.55
C ASN A 814 13.01 -18.92 4.17
N ASN A 815 13.49 -17.93 3.41
CA ASN A 815 14.40 -16.89 3.91
C ASN A 815 13.66 -15.67 4.49
N CYS A 816 12.35 -15.51 4.22
CA CYS A 816 11.54 -14.40 4.73
C CYS A 816 10.67 -14.82 5.92
N ARG A 817 10.08 -13.84 6.61
CA ARG A 817 9.37 -14.11 7.88
C ARG A 817 7.98 -14.68 7.63
N GLY A 818 7.82 -15.99 7.80
CA GLY A 818 6.51 -16.65 7.83
C GLY A 818 5.56 -15.99 8.85
N GLY A 819 4.27 -15.90 8.53
CA GLY A 819 3.28 -15.14 9.33
C GLY A 819 3.23 -15.56 10.81
N VAL A 820 3.34 -16.87 11.05
CA VAL A 820 3.34 -17.50 12.39
C VAL A 820 4.48 -17.03 13.28
N ALA A 821 5.63 -16.64 12.70
CA ALA A 821 6.83 -16.22 13.43
C ALA A 821 6.69 -14.83 14.11
N THR A 822 5.48 -14.46 14.51
CA THR A 822 5.15 -13.23 15.25
C THR A 822 4.46 -13.47 16.60
N MET A 823 4.06 -14.71 16.93
CA MET A 823 3.48 -15.07 18.22
C MET A 823 4.46 -15.89 19.08
N LYS A 824 4.52 -15.63 20.40
CA LYS A 824 5.26 -16.44 21.38
C LYS A 824 4.38 -17.58 21.92
N VAL A 825 4.04 -18.54 21.06
CA VAL A 825 3.29 -19.74 21.50
C VAL A 825 4.25 -20.73 22.16
N PRO A 826 3.92 -21.35 23.32
CA PRO A 826 4.72 -22.46 23.84
C PRO A 826 4.66 -23.66 22.89
N HIS A 827 5.82 -24.22 22.52
CA HIS A 827 5.92 -25.25 21.47
C HIS A 827 5.10 -26.52 21.73
N MET A 828 4.80 -26.86 22.99
CA MET A 828 4.01 -28.03 23.37
C MET A 828 2.53 -27.91 22.98
N ASN A 829 2.01 -26.70 22.80
CA ASN A 829 0.60 -26.44 22.48
C ASN A 829 0.37 -26.17 20.98
N ILE A 830 1.39 -26.33 20.14
CA ILE A 830 1.34 -26.02 18.71
C ILE A 830 1.09 -27.30 17.90
N LEU A 831 0.02 -27.33 17.11
CA LEU A 831 -0.15 -28.33 16.06
C LEU A 831 -0.02 -27.67 14.68
N GLN A 832 1.03 -28.02 13.93
CA GLN A 832 1.22 -27.55 12.56
C GLN A 832 0.70 -28.56 11.55
N VAL A 833 -0.32 -28.17 10.77
CA VAL A 833 -0.89 -28.99 9.71
C VAL A 833 -0.23 -28.58 8.40
N GLY A 834 0.71 -29.41 7.94
CA GLY A 834 1.41 -29.22 6.66
C GLY A 834 0.52 -29.62 5.49
N MET A 835 0.26 -28.70 4.57
CA MET A 835 -0.58 -28.96 3.40
C MET A 835 0.16 -28.56 2.13
N THR A 836 0.21 -29.43 1.11
CA THR A 836 0.94 -29.15 -0.14
C THR A 836 -0.02 -28.86 -1.29
N TYR A 837 -0.16 -27.59 -1.65
CA TYR A 837 -0.95 -27.17 -2.80
C TYR A 837 -0.21 -27.49 -4.11
N MET A 838 -0.79 -28.40 -4.91
CA MET A 838 -0.20 -28.90 -6.16
C MET A 838 -0.77 -28.16 -7.37
N VAL A 839 0.04 -27.28 -7.99
CA VAL A 839 -0.44 -26.25 -8.95
C VAL A 839 0.15 -26.37 -10.36
#